data_AF-A0A914A3G7-F1
#
_entry.id   AF-A0A914A3G7-F1
#
_cell.length_a   1.000
_cell.length_b   1.000
_cell.length_c   1.000
_cell.angle_alpha   90.00
_cell.angle_beta   90.00
_cell.angle_gamma   90.00
#
_symmetry.space_group_name_H-M   'P 1'
#
loop_
_entity.id
_entity.type
_entity.pdbx_description
1 polymer ?
#
loop_
_entity_poly.entity_id
_entity_poly.type
_entity_poly.pdbx_seq_one_letter_code
_entity_poly.pdbx_strand_id
1 'polypeptide(L)'
;MMDSSGRTAGNSSGMDLYQFMRDRAIPEATIERMRKEKIDAKTVLLIDDKQLQAFLPHLGDRVAVQHFCKKTMKQSSSSDSEDTEKGKLLQKLRMKLHNKRGGGTSEAPKVHLVGNKHAKRTTRKIDIGWMHYDEVQKQYKQVRKQHGGGTRKLAVSKSSTADTLKKIAEGLFFKDGQSSKGSLESHETQLTDVRHQVVPSSATLEELFEEAKMAVVRFYLKTKQYGVESEDEESFDLWDPPEVEVETSKIPVDQHSDMEASTSFEQTDTPTILFRHRHQECNEHVPSTDSAGSYQSYIEILDSDIDEEDQSLAAAIEASLNDIQPLPEPRTEKTLHQIISQLEQSITGDPIMVIASRKRLLKSAIHATQAQGFSFDRPPCVTFAGEEAEDEGGPSREFFKLLMKGVACMGIFDSSKGGLQFRYDVEHMRKGTYKTAGQLIRWSLSNGGPGLNGLNPCVFEAMVGKADVSLSEVDNICDTAYRANVKKLQDCSASQMTATIEELTDWLIDQGVTKFIGVEKEDIVQSLLNHYMVYRVQPATSQFISGLGEDLFHDIEQNQHTTRCLLVQHDISLTPKSLKELYQVEYSPEGSNNKSAEDDTIYSFEVFIENCSRQPGTGQVKLTQLLDFWTGADCIPPCGFKKRLMVGFYTAVTGVRRLPSAYTCGPTLSLPRGVDDPDAFHRMMEDAILNCQGFGRV
;
A
#
# COMPACT_ATOMS: atom_id res chain seq x y z
N MET A 1 48.68 5.38 -64.76
CA MET A 1 49.08 5.73 -63.38
C MET A 1 47.87 5.37 -62.52
N MET A 2 47.88 4.33 -61.68
CA MET A 2 48.77 4.11 -60.51
C MET A 2 48.66 5.32 -59.56
N ASP A 3 47.90 5.25 -58.45
CA ASP A 3 48.16 4.52 -57.18
C ASP A 3 49.03 5.41 -56.23
N SER A 4 48.82 5.54 -54.91
CA SER A 4 48.04 4.74 -53.95
C SER A 4 47.41 5.56 -52.78
N SER A 5 46.66 4.84 -51.94
CA SER A 5 45.89 5.21 -50.74
C SER A 5 46.46 6.14 -49.65
N GLY A 6 45.56 6.79 -48.90
CA GLY A 6 45.82 7.32 -47.55
C GLY A 6 44.54 7.64 -46.75
N ARG A 7 44.03 6.69 -45.95
CA ARG A 7 42.83 6.87 -45.10
C ARG A 7 43.17 7.44 -43.72
N THR A 8 42.36 8.37 -43.23
CA THR A 8 42.09 8.53 -41.78
C THR A 8 40.57 8.58 -41.57
N ALA A 9 40.05 7.82 -40.60
CA ALA A 9 38.62 7.74 -40.34
C ALA A 9 38.11 8.93 -39.53
N GLY A 10 36.91 9.42 -39.84
CA GLY A 10 36.18 10.34 -38.96
C GLY A 10 35.73 9.62 -37.68
N ASN A 11 35.80 10.29 -36.54
CA ASN A 11 35.49 9.70 -35.24
C ASN A 11 34.47 10.54 -34.47
N SER A 12 33.37 9.88 -34.06
CA SER A 12 32.29 10.33 -33.15
C SER A 12 32.18 11.83 -32.81
N SER A 13 31.14 12.50 -33.33
CA SER A 13 30.78 13.88 -32.98
C SER A 13 30.16 13.99 -31.57
N GLY A 14 31.01 14.11 -30.55
CA GLY A 14 30.61 14.65 -29.25
C GLY A 14 30.55 16.18 -29.30
N MET A 15 29.48 16.78 -28.79
CA MET A 15 29.36 18.25 -28.67
C MET A 15 30.38 18.78 -27.65
N ASP A 16 31.14 19.80 -28.01
CA ASP A 16 32.09 20.46 -27.10
C ASP A 16 31.39 21.39 -26.10
N LEU A 17 32.01 21.60 -24.94
CA LEU A 17 31.56 22.53 -23.91
C LEU A 17 31.34 23.95 -24.46
N TYR A 18 32.31 24.48 -25.21
CA TYR A 18 32.20 25.85 -25.69
C TYR A 18 31.17 25.99 -26.81
N GLN A 19 30.86 24.91 -27.54
CA GLN A 19 29.76 24.91 -28.50
C GLN A 19 28.40 24.87 -27.78
N PHE A 20 28.22 23.99 -26.78
CA PHE A 20 27.01 23.98 -25.94
C PHE A 20 26.74 25.35 -25.28
N MET A 21 27.79 26.09 -24.92
CA MET A 21 27.65 27.46 -24.40
C MET A 21 27.14 28.46 -25.45
N ARG A 22 27.60 28.38 -26.70
CA ARG A 22 27.09 29.20 -27.82
C ARG A 22 25.65 28.88 -28.16
N ASP A 23 25.29 27.59 -28.14
CA ASP A 23 23.92 27.12 -28.41
C ASP A 23 22.93 27.59 -27.32
N ARG A 24 23.44 27.99 -26.14
CA ARG A 24 22.70 28.70 -25.08
C ARG A 24 22.77 30.23 -25.15
N ALA A 25 23.30 30.79 -26.24
CA ALA A 25 23.51 32.23 -26.46
C ALA A 25 24.38 32.93 -25.38
N ILE A 26 25.26 32.19 -24.70
CA ILE A 26 26.22 32.78 -23.75
C ILE A 26 27.21 33.64 -24.55
N PRO A 27 27.45 34.92 -24.19
CA PRO A 27 28.29 35.81 -24.98
C PRO A 27 29.71 35.26 -25.23
N GLU A 28 30.19 35.33 -26.47
CA GLU A 28 31.51 34.80 -26.85
C GLU A 28 32.66 35.43 -26.03
N ALA A 29 32.50 36.68 -25.57
CA ALA A 29 33.45 37.32 -24.65
C ALA A 29 33.57 36.61 -23.29
N THR A 30 32.48 36.02 -22.78
CA THR A 30 32.48 35.17 -21.58
C THR A 30 33.11 33.82 -21.86
N ILE A 31 32.82 33.22 -23.03
CA ILE A 31 33.40 31.95 -23.48
C ILE A 31 34.93 32.08 -23.62
N GLU A 32 35.41 33.15 -24.26
CA GLU A 32 36.84 33.41 -24.45
C GLU A 32 37.54 33.76 -23.13
N ARG A 33 36.86 34.43 -22.20
CA ARG A 33 37.38 34.63 -20.82
C ARG A 33 37.55 33.30 -20.09
N MET A 34 36.55 32.42 -20.12
CA MET A 34 36.65 31.07 -19.53
C MET A 34 37.75 30.23 -20.20
N ARG A 35 37.91 30.33 -21.54
CA ARG A 35 39.00 29.68 -22.30
C ARG A 35 40.37 30.20 -21.88
N LYS A 36 40.54 31.53 -21.76
CA LYS A 36 41.78 32.19 -21.31
C LYS A 36 42.16 31.79 -19.88
N GLU A 37 41.18 31.62 -19.00
CA GLU A 37 41.37 31.16 -17.62
C GLU A 37 41.41 29.62 -17.49
N LYS A 38 41.41 28.89 -18.61
CA LYS A 38 41.48 27.41 -18.70
C LYS A 38 40.37 26.67 -17.94
N ILE A 39 39.18 27.28 -17.88
CA ILE A 39 37.99 26.66 -17.30
C ILE A 39 37.40 25.70 -18.33
N ASP A 40 37.75 24.42 -18.20
CA ASP A 40 37.27 23.31 -19.02
C ASP A 40 36.13 22.52 -18.34
N ALA A 41 35.66 21.46 -19.00
CA ALA A 41 34.56 20.61 -18.52
C ALA A 41 34.87 19.81 -17.24
N LYS A 42 36.13 19.74 -16.79
CA LYS A 42 36.52 19.18 -15.48
C LYS A 42 36.56 20.28 -14.43
N THR A 43 37.17 21.42 -14.74
CA THR A 43 37.23 22.59 -13.86
C THR A 43 35.83 23.07 -13.45
N VAL A 44 34.87 23.12 -14.38
CA VAL A 44 33.44 23.43 -14.13
C VAL A 44 32.79 22.54 -13.04
N LEU A 45 33.31 21.33 -12.81
CA LEU A 45 32.80 20.38 -11.82
C LEU A 45 33.54 20.42 -10.48
N LEU A 46 34.59 21.26 -10.37
CA LEU A 46 35.46 21.36 -9.20
C LEU A 46 35.43 22.75 -8.55
N ILE A 47 35.06 23.80 -9.29
CA ILE A 47 34.83 25.15 -8.76
C ILE A 47 33.46 25.28 -8.08
N ASP A 48 33.36 26.19 -7.11
CA ASP A 48 32.10 26.46 -6.41
C ASP A 48 31.14 27.35 -7.23
N ASP A 49 29.87 27.43 -6.81
CA ASP A 49 28.85 28.19 -7.54
C ASP A 49 29.10 29.70 -7.56
N LYS A 50 29.75 30.27 -6.52
CA LYS A 50 30.10 31.70 -6.46
C LYS A 50 31.26 32.02 -7.40
N GLN A 51 32.23 31.12 -7.53
CA GLN A 51 33.30 31.20 -8.53
C GLN A 51 32.72 31.10 -9.94
N LEU A 52 31.83 30.14 -10.21
CA LEU A 52 31.18 30.01 -11.51
C LEU A 52 30.24 31.20 -11.83
N GLN A 53 29.65 31.84 -10.81
CA GLN A 53 28.80 33.04 -10.96
C GLN A 53 29.54 34.26 -11.53
N ALA A 54 30.86 34.38 -11.32
CA ALA A 54 31.67 35.44 -11.93
C ALA A 54 31.73 35.35 -13.48
N PHE A 55 31.52 34.14 -14.01
CA PHE A 55 31.47 33.87 -15.45
C PHE A 55 30.04 33.81 -15.97
N LEU A 56 29.16 33.09 -15.25
CA LEU A 56 27.78 32.80 -15.62
C LEU A 56 26.83 33.37 -14.55
N PRO A 57 26.39 34.64 -14.68
CA PRO A 57 25.61 35.30 -13.63
C PRO A 57 24.23 34.66 -13.43
N HIS A 58 23.61 34.15 -14.49
CA HIS A 58 22.32 33.47 -14.43
C HIS A 58 22.45 32.03 -13.90
N LEU A 59 21.67 31.71 -12.87
CA LEU A 59 21.66 30.39 -12.24
C LEU A 59 21.30 29.25 -13.22
N GLY A 60 20.37 29.51 -14.14
CA GLY A 60 19.95 28.53 -15.15
C GLY A 60 21.10 28.04 -16.01
N ASP A 61 21.98 28.94 -16.46
CA ASP A 61 23.13 28.57 -17.30
C ASP A 61 24.24 27.90 -16.49
N ARG A 62 24.43 28.25 -15.20
CA ARG A 62 25.32 27.49 -14.30
C ARG A 62 24.88 26.04 -14.16
N VAL A 63 23.59 25.82 -13.87
CA VAL A 63 23.01 24.47 -13.74
C VAL A 63 23.10 23.72 -15.06
N ALA A 64 22.77 24.36 -16.19
CA ALA A 64 22.85 23.75 -17.51
C ALA A 64 24.29 23.33 -17.89
N VAL A 65 25.27 24.22 -17.69
CA VAL A 65 26.69 23.98 -18.01
C VAL A 65 27.30 22.93 -17.08
N GLN A 66 27.01 22.95 -15.77
CA GLN A 66 27.43 21.86 -14.86
C GLN A 66 26.77 20.52 -15.22
N HIS A 67 25.48 20.51 -15.57
CA HIS A 67 24.77 19.29 -15.95
C HIS A 67 25.32 18.70 -17.26
N PHE A 68 25.60 19.55 -18.26
CA PHE A 68 26.27 19.16 -19.49
C PHE A 68 27.63 18.51 -19.19
N CYS A 69 28.49 19.15 -18.39
CA CYS A 69 29.78 18.60 -18.01
C CYS A 69 29.65 17.25 -17.28
N LYS A 70 28.68 17.09 -16.36
CA LYS A 70 28.39 15.81 -15.69
C LYS A 70 27.93 14.72 -16.68
N LYS A 71 27.17 15.08 -17.72
CA LYS A 71 26.72 14.16 -18.77
C LYS A 71 27.88 13.73 -19.67
N THR A 72 28.68 14.67 -20.17
CA THR A 72 29.82 14.40 -21.07
C THR A 72 30.92 13.59 -20.37
N MET A 73 31.16 13.80 -19.06
CA MET A 73 32.05 12.96 -18.25
C MET A 73 31.53 11.51 -18.08
N LYS A 74 30.21 11.30 -17.99
CA LYS A 74 29.63 9.95 -18.00
C LYS A 74 29.74 9.28 -19.37
N GLN A 75 29.46 10.01 -20.45
CA GLN A 75 29.52 9.46 -21.82
C GLN A 75 30.96 9.13 -22.28
N SER A 76 31.96 9.86 -21.78
CA SER A 76 33.39 9.56 -22.01
C SER A 76 33.97 8.50 -21.07
N SER A 77 33.19 7.99 -20.10
CA SER A 77 33.58 6.85 -19.26
C SER A 77 32.78 5.58 -19.54
N SER A 78 31.71 5.64 -20.35
CA SER A 78 30.85 4.49 -20.66
C SER A 78 31.37 3.53 -21.74
N SER A 79 32.55 3.76 -22.32
CA SER A 79 33.17 2.83 -23.29
C SER A 79 34.03 1.72 -22.68
N ASP A 80 34.46 1.86 -21.42
CA ASP A 80 35.43 0.94 -20.77
C ASP A 80 35.04 0.52 -19.33
N SER A 81 33.93 1.01 -18.78
CA SER A 81 33.66 0.88 -17.33
C SER A 81 32.76 -0.27 -16.88
N GLU A 82 31.95 -0.88 -17.74
CA GLU A 82 31.11 -2.03 -17.35
C GLU A 82 31.93 -3.28 -17.00
N ASP A 83 33.10 -3.46 -17.61
CA ASP A 83 33.93 -4.63 -17.34
C ASP A 83 34.77 -4.48 -16.06
N THR A 84 34.83 -3.29 -15.46
CA THR A 84 35.65 -3.08 -14.24
C THR A 84 35.08 -3.74 -12.98
N GLU A 85 33.77 -3.97 -12.87
CA GLU A 85 33.21 -4.60 -11.67
C GLU A 85 33.32 -6.14 -11.74
N LYS A 86 32.99 -6.72 -12.90
CA LYS A 86 33.33 -8.11 -13.24
C LYS A 86 34.83 -8.35 -13.14
N GLY A 87 35.65 -7.44 -13.67
CA GLY A 87 37.11 -7.45 -13.60
C GLY A 87 37.64 -7.43 -12.16
N LYS A 88 37.14 -6.54 -11.28
CA LYS A 88 37.51 -6.51 -9.85
C LYS A 88 37.10 -7.78 -9.11
N LEU A 89 35.97 -8.38 -9.46
CA LEU A 89 35.54 -9.68 -8.93
C LEU A 89 36.43 -10.83 -9.43
N LEU A 90 36.68 -10.92 -10.73
CA LEU A 90 37.54 -11.93 -11.36
C LEU A 90 39.01 -11.81 -10.94
N GLN A 91 39.51 -10.60 -10.69
CA GLN A 91 40.85 -10.36 -10.13
C GLN A 91 40.91 -10.81 -8.67
N LYS A 92 39.91 -10.48 -7.82
CA LYS A 92 39.79 -11.03 -6.46
C LYS A 92 39.65 -12.57 -6.46
N LEU A 93 39.02 -13.15 -7.48
CA LEU A 93 38.90 -14.59 -7.65
C LEU A 93 40.23 -15.24 -8.11
N ARG A 94 40.92 -14.65 -9.09
CA ARG A 94 42.28 -15.05 -9.52
C ARG A 94 43.30 -14.96 -8.38
N MET A 95 43.25 -13.89 -7.58
CA MET A 95 44.07 -13.72 -6.37
C MET A 95 43.80 -14.84 -5.35
N LYS A 96 42.54 -15.21 -5.12
CA LYS A 96 42.18 -16.35 -4.25
C LYS A 96 42.56 -17.72 -4.83
N LEU A 97 42.63 -17.87 -6.15
CA LEU A 97 43.02 -19.11 -6.81
C LEU A 97 44.54 -19.31 -6.92
N HIS A 98 45.32 -18.24 -7.12
CA HIS A 98 46.79 -18.31 -7.13
C HIS A 98 47.37 -18.64 -5.75
N ASN A 99 46.78 -18.12 -4.67
CA ASN A 99 47.26 -18.34 -3.30
C ASN A 99 47.06 -19.78 -2.75
N LYS A 100 46.92 -20.79 -3.62
CA LYS A 100 46.68 -22.20 -3.26
C LYS A 100 47.62 -23.21 -3.96
N ARG A 101 48.68 -22.80 -4.66
CA ARG A 101 49.73 -23.69 -5.19
C ARG A 101 51.14 -23.06 -5.07
N GLY A 102 52.04 -23.75 -4.35
CA GLY A 102 53.41 -23.31 -3.98
C GLY A 102 53.44 -22.48 -2.67
N GLY A 103 54.25 -22.76 -1.64
CA GLY A 103 55.17 -23.88 -1.38
C GLY A 103 56.60 -23.65 -1.92
N GLY A 104 57.69 -23.73 -1.14
CA GLY A 104 57.91 -23.82 0.33
C GLY A 104 58.85 -22.68 0.81
N THR A 105 59.38 -22.61 2.03
CA THR A 105 59.83 -23.61 3.04
C THR A 105 59.93 -22.98 4.45
N SER A 106 59.83 -23.78 5.53
CA SER A 106 60.18 -23.52 6.97
C SER A 106 59.75 -22.17 7.65
N GLU A 107 59.30 -22.11 8.91
CA GLU A 107 59.16 -23.12 9.97
C GLU A 107 58.12 -22.67 11.02
N ALA A 108 57.72 -23.59 11.93
CA ALA A 108 56.94 -23.34 13.15
C ALA A 108 55.47 -22.81 13.01
N PRO A 109 54.58 -23.03 14.01
CA PRO A 109 53.13 -22.87 13.84
C PRO A 109 52.63 -21.43 14.03
N LYS A 110 51.61 -21.04 13.24
CA LYS A 110 51.00 -19.70 13.30
C LYS A 110 50.03 -19.54 14.48
N VAL A 111 50.25 -18.49 15.26
CA VAL A 111 49.32 -17.98 16.28
C VAL A 111 47.95 -17.65 15.67
N HIS A 112 46.88 -17.84 16.45
CA HIS A 112 45.50 -17.49 16.11
C HIS A 112 45.36 -16.08 15.49
N LEU A 113 44.80 -15.99 14.28
CA LEU A 113 44.31 -14.72 13.74
C LEU A 113 42.95 -14.35 14.38
N VAL A 114 43.03 -13.82 15.60
CA VAL A 114 41.90 -13.29 16.36
C VAL A 114 41.32 -12.06 15.65
N GLY A 115 40.22 -12.23 14.89
CA GLY A 115 39.66 -11.13 14.07
C GLY A 115 38.14 -11.02 13.95
N ASN A 116 37.36 -12.09 14.22
CA ASN A 116 35.90 -12.00 14.05
C ASN A 116 35.26 -11.13 15.15
N LYS A 117 34.68 -9.98 14.76
CA LYS A 117 33.99 -9.04 15.67
C LYS A 117 32.81 -9.69 16.43
N HIS A 118 32.20 -10.76 15.89
CA HIS A 118 31.14 -11.51 16.58
C HIS A 118 31.67 -12.52 17.61
N ALA A 119 32.91 -13.00 17.46
CA ALA A 119 33.53 -13.91 18.42
C ALA A 119 34.00 -13.17 19.69
N LYS A 120 34.45 -11.91 19.56
CA LYS A 120 34.85 -11.04 20.69
C LYS A 120 33.68 -10.54 21.55
N ARG A 121 32.42 -10.84 21.20
CA ARG A 121 31.26 -10.44 22.01
C ARG A 121 31.10 -11.37 23.21
N THR A 122 31.27 -10.82 24.41
CA THR A 122 31.01 -11.49 25.70
C THR A 122 29.52 -11.77 25.94
N THR A 123 28.61 -11.09 25.22
CA THR A 123 27.16 -11.24 25.36
C THR A 123 26.47 -11.86 24.14
N ARG A 124 25.41 -12.63 24.39
CA ARG A 124 24.46 -13.20 23.42
C ARG A 124 23.09 -12.55 23.56
N LYS A 125 22.30 -12.52 22.48
CA LYS A 125 20.87 -12.19 22.54
C LYS A 125 20.06 -13.48 22.69
N ILE A 126 19.08 -13.49 23.59
CA ILE A 126 18.18 -14.62 23.83
C ILE A 126 16.74 -14.16 24.01
N ASP A 127 15.81 -15.08 23.79
CA ASP A 127 14.40 -14.91 24.12
C ASP A 127 14.08 -15.72 25.39
N ILE A 128 13.32 -15.14 26.34
CA ILE A 128 12.74 -15.88 27.47
C ILE A 128 11.22 -15.64 27.51
N GLY A 129 10.44 -16.70 27.51
CA GLY A 129 8.98 -16.67 27.76
C GLY A 129 8.59 -17.22 29.14
N TRP A 130 7.31 -17.10 29.49
CA TRP A 130 6.71 -17.75 30.66
C TRP A 130 5.58 -18.68 30.23
N MET A 131 5.59 -19.91 30.71
CA MET A 131 4.50 -20.86 30.65
C MET A 131 4.07 -21.25 32.07
N HIS A 132 2.77 -21.44 32.27
CA HIS A 132 2.20 -21.83 33.55
C HIS A 132 1.34 -23.08 33.34
N TYR A 133 1.37 -24.01 34.29
CA TYR A 133 0.56 -25.21 34.24
C TYR A 133 -0.92 -24.87 34.49
N ASP A 134 -1.79 -25.35 33.61
CA ASP A 134 -3.24 -25.22 33.71
C ASP A 134 -3.78 -26.54 34.28
N GLU A 135 -4.14 -26.58 35.56
CA GLU A 135 -4.62 -27.81 36.23
C GLU A 135 -5.93 -28.34 35.60
N VAL A 136 -6.80 -27.44 35.10
CA VAL A 136 -8.09 -27.80 34.49
C VAL A 136 -7.87 -28.52 33.16
N GLN A 137 -6.89 -28.09 32.37
CA GLN A 137 -6.55 -28.71 31.07
C GLN A 137 -5.30 -29.61 31.11
N LYS A 138 -4.73 -29.81 32.31
CA LYS A 138 -3.55 -30.64 32.60
C LYS A 138 -2.32 -30.35 31.70
N GLN A 139 -2.16 -29.12 31.22
CA GLN A 139 -1.12 -28.74 30.24
C GLN A 139 -0.44 -27.39 30.55
N TYR A 140 0.82 -27.21 30.12
CA TYR A 140 1.51 -25.91 30.20
C TYR A 140 1.04 -24.96 29.10
N LYS A 141 0.44 -23.82 29.49
CA LYS A 141 0.06 -22.73 28.57
C LYS A 141 1.03 -21.56 28.67
N GLN A 142 1.38 -20.94 27.53
CA GLN A 142 2.15 -19.71 27.53
C GLN A 142 1.31 -18.54 28.09
N VAL A 143 1.82 -17.84 29.10
CA VAL A 143 1.12 -16.70 29.68
C VAL A 143 1.23 -15.51 28.72
N ARG A 144 0.09 -14.98 28.28
CA ARG A 144 0.03 -13.84 27.34
C ARG A 144 0.49 -12.53 27.99
N LYS A 145 0.97 -11.59 27.18
CA LYS A 145 1.54 -10.30 27.62
C LYS A 145 0.58 -9.44 28.45
N GLN A 146 -0.72 -9.50 28.17
CA GLN A 146 -1.77 -8.82 28.94
C GLN A 146 -1.86 -9.30 30.40
N HIS A 147 -1.41 -10.52 30.70
CA HIS A 147 -1.38 -11.12 32.04
C HIS A 147 0.05 -11.13 32.60
N GLY A 148 0.87 -10.12 32.25
CA GLY A 148 2.26 -9.99 32.71
C GLY A 148 3.30 -10.86 31.98
N GLY A 149 2.88 -11.94 31.31
CA GLY A 149 3.76 -12.84 30.56
C GLY A 149 4.25 -12.29 29.21
N GLY A 150 4.31 -13.15 28.19
CA GLY A 150 4.86 -12.86 26.86
C GLY A 150 6.39 -12.85 26.82
N THR A 151 6.96 -13.06 25.65
CA THR A 151 8.42 -13.19 25.46
C THR A 151 9.17 -11.90 25.79
N ARG A 152 10.39 -12.03 26.35
CA ARG A 152 11.36 -10.95 26.62
C ARG A 152 12.63 -11.20 25.82
N LYS A 153 13.07 -10.20 25.05
CA LYS A 153 14.36 -10.22 24.33
C LYS A 153 15.44 -9.67 25.28
N LEU A 154 16.45 -10.48 25.63
CA LEU A 154 17.50 -10.13 26.59
C LEU A 154 18.90 -10.19 25.97
N ALA A 155 19.84 -9.44 26.54
CA ALA A 155 21.26 -9.52 26.19
C ALA A 155 22.08 -9.92 27.42
N VAL A 156 22.56 -11.17 27.45
CA VAL A 156 23.12 -11.81 28.65
C VAL A 156 24.56 -12.29 28.39
N SER A 157 25.39 -12.38 29.44
CA SER A 157 26.76 -12.92 29.30
C SER A 157 26.74 -14.39 28.89
N LYS A 158 27.65 -14.77 27.99
CA LYS A 158 27.95 -16.18 27.62
C LYS A 158 28.22 -17.06 28.84
N SER A 159 28.87 -16.51 29.86
CA SER A 159 29.24 -17.20 31.10
C SER A 159 28.09 -17.35 32.11
N SER A 160 26.88 -16.86 31.80
CA SER A 160 25.74 -16.98 32.72
C SER A 160 25.19 -18.40 32.68
N THR A 161 24.91 -18.98 33.84
CA THR A 161 24.34 -20.33 33.97
C THR A 161 22.83 -20.34 33.74
N ALA A 162 22.26 -21.51 33.49
CA ALA A 162 20.81 -21.71 33.45
C ALA A 162 20.11 -21.27 34.76
N ASP A 163 20.72 -21.48 35.93
CA ASP A 163 20.23 -20.92 37.20
C ASP A 163 20.22 -19.38 37.22
N THR A 164 21.25 -18.74 36.66
CA THR A 164 21.28 -17.27 36.50
C THR A 164 20.14 -16.80 35.58
N LEU A 165 19.91 -17.52 34.48
CA LEU A 165 18.83 -17.23 33.53
C LEU A 165 17.44 -17.46 34.13
N LYS A 166 17.29 -18.49 34.96
CA LYS A 166 16.06 -18.76 35.73
C LYS A 166 15.74 -17.59 36.66
N LYS A 167 16.69 -17.13 37.47
CA LYS A 167 16.51 -15.99 38.39
C LYS A 167 16.19 -14.68 37.67
N ILE A 168 16.81 -14.45 36.50
CA ILE A 168 16.46 -13.32 35.62
C ILE A 168 15.02 -13.45 35.10
N ALA A 169 14.58 -14.65 34.71
CA ALA A 169 13.21 -14.90 34.27
C ALA A 169 12.20 -14.70 35.40
N GLU A 170 12.48 -15.19 36.60
CA GLU A 170 11.65 -15.02 37.78
C GLU A 170 11.43 -13.53 38.08
N GLY A 171 12.49 -12.72 38.15
CA GLY A 171 12.36 -11.26 38.31
C GLY A 171 11.69 -10.50 37.14
N LEU A 172 11.56 -11.12 35.96
CA LEU A 172 10.88 -10.53 34.78
C LEU A 172 9.37 -10.84 34.72
N PHE A 173 8.91 -11.87 35.43
CA PHE A 173 7.52 -12.36 35.41
C PHE A 173 6.83 -12.30 36.79
N PHE A 174 7.61 -12.41 37.88
CA PHE A 174 7.19 -12.26 39.27
C PHE A 174 7.84 -10.99 39.85
N LYS A 175 7.27 -9.83 39.52
CA LYS A 175 7.77 -8.55 40.05
C LYS A 175 7.53 -8.50 41.55
N ASP A 176 8.57 -8.18 42.31
CA ASP A 176 8.52 -8.12 43.77
C ASP A 176 7.96 -9.43 44.39
N GLY A 177 8.24 -10.57 43.72
CA GLY A 177 7.75 -11.90 44.09
C GLY A 177 6.34 -12.25 43.61
N GLN A 178 5.59 -11.32 43.01
CA GLN A 178 4.17 -11.47 42.68
C GLN A 178 3.88 -11.47 41.16
N SER A 179 2.88 -12.24 40.76
CA SER A 179 2.45 -12.37 39.36
C SER A 179 0.93 -12.43 39.23
N SER A 180 0.43 -12.43 37.99
CA SER A 180 -0.99 -12.72 37.66
C SER A 180 -1.44 -14.14 38.02
N LYS A 181 -0.54 -14.98 38.53
CA LYS A 181 -0.78 -16.34 39.04
C LYS A 181 -0.48 -16.48 40.53
N GLY A 182 -0.18 -15.40 41.24
CA GLY A 182 0.16 -15.40 42.67
C GLY A 182 1.66 -15.32 42.94
N SER A 183 2.03 -15.66 44.18
CA SER A 183 3.41 -15.58 44.70
C SER A 183 4.33 -16.58 44.02
N LEU A 184 5.60 -16.20 43.82
CA LEU A 184 6.66 -17.11 43.38
C LEU A 184 6.86 -18.27 44.37
N GLU A 185 6.64 -18.04 45.66
CA GLU A 185 6.85 -19.03 46.73
C GLU A 185 5.84 -20.18 46.68
N SER A 186 4.63 -19.94 46.15
CA SER A 186 3.61 -20.99 45.99
C SER A 186 3.78 -21.80 44.70
N HIS A 187 4.92 -21.68 44.02
CA HIS A 187 5.18 -22.34 42.74
C HIS A 187 6.48 -23.13 42.69
N GLU A 188 6.42 -24.31 42.08
CA GLU A 188 7.59 -24.96 41.50
C GLU A 188 7.98 -24.22 40.22
N THR A 189 9.28 -23.91 40.06
CA THR A 189 9.80 -23.19 38.89
C THR A 189 10.96 -23.92 38.20
N GLN A 190 10.87 -24.07 36.89
CA GLN A 190 11.89 -24.74 36.05
C GLN A 190 12.21 -23.90 34.81
N LEU A 191 13.45 -23.96 34.31
CA LEU A 191 13.83 -23.37 33.03
C LEU A 191 13.91 -24.47 31.96
N THR A 192 13.20 -24.28 30.85
CA THR A 192 13.20 -25.22 29.71
C THR A 192 13.68 -24.56 28.41
N ASP A 193 14.18 -25.36 27.49
CA ASP A 193 14.52 -24.93 26.12
C ASP A 193 13.26 -24.78 25.23
N VAL A 194 13.47 -24.49 23.94
CA VAL A 194 12.39 -24.38 22.94
C VAL A 194 11.69 -25.72 22.65
N ARG A 195 12.32 -26.86 22.93
CA ARG A 195 11.73 -28.21 22.88
C ARG A 195 11.10 -28.64 24.21
N HIS A 196 10.98 -27.71 25.17
CA HIS A 196 10.43 -27.92 26.51
C HIS A 196 11.20 -28.90 27.40
N GLN A 197 12.45 -29.21 27.06
CA GLN A 197 13.37 -30.03 27.87
C GLN A 197 13.99 -29.17 28.97
N VAL A 198 14.18 -29.74 30.17
CA VAL A 198 14.71 -29.02 31.33
C VAL A 198 16.20 -28.73 31.13
N VAL A 199 16.59 -27.46 31.28
CA VAL A 199 17.98 -27.03 31.13
C VAL A 199 18.75 -27.32 32.43
N PRO A 200 19.86 -28.07 32.40
CA PRO A 200 20.66 -28.34 33.61
C PRO A 200 21.16 -27.04 34.25
N SER A 201 20.95 -26.88 35.57
CA SER A 201 21.19 -25.61 36.30
C SER A 201 22.63 -25.07 36.17
N SER A 202 23.60 -25.97 35.98
CA SER A 202 25.03 -25.67 35.80
C SER A 202 25.43 -25.28 34.37
N ALA A 203 24.61 -25.59 33.35
CA ALA A 203 24.96 -25.35 31.95
C ALA A 203 25.07 -23.84 31.68
N THR A 204 26.12 -23.43 30.96
CA THR A 204 26.37 -22.04 30.59
C THR A 204 25.68 -21.67 29.28
N LEU A 205 25.41 -20.39 29.09
CA LEU A 205 24.85 -19.87 27.85
C LEU A 205 25.78 -20.03 26.64
N GLU A 206 27.09 -20.23 26.84
CA GLU A 206 28.02 -20.60 25.77
C GLU A 206 27.72 -22.02 25.27
N GLU A 207 27.72 -23.02 26.16
CA GLU A 207 27.47 -24.44 25.85
C GLU A 207 26.10 -24.64 25.19
N LEU A 208 25.06 -23.99 25.73
CA LEU A 208 23.69 -24.07 25.20
C LEU A 208 23.56 -23.47 23.78
N PHE A 209 24.42 -22.53 23.39
CA PHE A 209 24.48 -22.03 22.00
C PHE A 209 25.26 -22.98 21.08
N GLU A 210 26.31 -23.64 21.57
CA GLU A 210 27.11 -24.59 20.79
C GLU A 210 26.36 -25.90 20.52
N GLU A 211 25.57 -26.38 21.48
CA GLU A 211 24.67 -27.53 21.31
C GLU A 211 23.50 -27.21 20.38
N ALA A 212 22.81 -26.09 20.59
CA ALA A 212 21.60 -25.74 19.83
C ALA A 212 21.87 -25.44 18.35
N LYS A 213 23.07 -24.97 17.99
CA LYS A 213 23.50 -24.60 16.61
C LYS A 213 22.59 -23.59 15.90
N MET A 214 21.81 -22.82 16.65
CA MET A 214 20.89 -21.78 16.16
C MET A 214 21.43 -20.36 16.39
N ALA A 215 20.96 -19.40 15.58
CA ALA A 215 21.40 -18.00 15.65
C ALA A 215 20.85 -17.23 16.87
N VAL A 216 19.74 -17.71 17.45
CA VAL A 216 19.11 -17.22 18.68
C VAL A 216 18.63 -18.45 19.45
N VAL A 217 18.78 -18.45 20.77
CA VAL A 217 18.23 -19.49 21.66
C VAL A 217 17.04 -18.89 22.42
N ARG A 218 15.94 -19.65 22.49
CA ARG A 218 14.71 -19.30 23.21
C ARG A 218 14.51 -20.28 24.37
N PHE A 219 14.22 -19.72 25.54
CA PHE A 219 13.93 -20.46 26.77
C PHE A 219 12.53 -20.13 27.28
N TYR A 220 11.99 -20.98 28.15
CA TYR A 220 10.74 -20.76 28.86
C TYR A 220 10.93 -21.03 30.36
N LEU A 221 10.59 -20.06 31.20
CA LEU A 221 10.29 -20.33 32.60
C LEU A 221 8.95 -21.08 32.64
N LYS A 222 8.93 -22.30 33.17
CA LYS A 222 7.71 -23.03 33.52
C LYS A 222 7.43 -22.83 35.00
N THR A 223 6.18 -22.53 35.35
CA THR A 223 5.70 -22.58 36.74
C THR A 223 4.51 -23.53 36.90
N LYS A 224 4.48 -24.28 37.99
CA LYS A 224 3.32 -25.06 38.46
C LYS A 224 3.06 -24.68 39.91
N GLN A 225 1.79 -24.55 40.32
CA GLN A 225 1.46 -24.26 41.72
C GLN A 225 1.66 -25.52 42.58
N TYR A 226 2.17 -25.39 43.81
CA TYR A 226 2.15 -26.52 44.74
C TYR A 226 0.71 -26.88 45.09
N GLY A 227 0.39 -28.18 45.09
CA GLY A 227 -0.93 -28.66 45.46
C GLY A 227 -1.23 -28.36 46.93
N VAL A 228 -2.42 -27.87 47.21
CA VAL A 228 -3.00 -28.03 48.55
C VAL A 228 -3.45 -29.47 48.64
N GLU A 229 -2.91 -30.23 49.59
CA GLU A 229 -3.39 -31.57 49.90
C GLU A 229 -4.79 -31.45 50.51
N SER A 230 -5.80 -31.86 49.75
CA SER A 230 -7.15 -32.07 50.27
C SER A 230 -7.22 -33.46 50.88
N GLU A 231 -7.01 -33.54 52.20
CA GLU A 231 -7.41 -34.71 52.98
C GLU A 231 -8.94 -34.87 52.85
N ASP A 232 -9.38 -35.88 52.10
CA ASP A 232 -10.36 -36.90 52.50
C ASP A 232 -10.81 -37.72 51.27
N GLU A 233 -10.43 -38.99 51.22
CA GLU A 233 -11.02 -39.99 50.32
C GLU A 233 -12.15 -40.72 51.07
N GLU A 234 -13.38 -40.70 50.57
CA GLU A 234 -14.30 -41.84 50.72
C GLU A 234 -15.04 -42.10 49.40
N SER A 235 -15.30 -43.39 49.13
CA SER A 235 -15.75 -43.93 47.84
C SER A 235 -17.22 -44.36 47.86
N PHE A 236 -17.93 -44.28 46.72
CA PHE A 236 -18.70 -45.41 46.17
C PHE A 236 -19.19 -45.17 44.72
N ASP A 237 -19.37 -46.25 43.95
CA ASP A 237 -19.97 -46.25 42.60
C ASP A 237 -21.52 -46.32 42.63
N LEU A 238 -22.22 -45.86 41.57
CA LEU A 238 -23.23 -46.63 40.80
C LEU A 238 -24.06 -45.82 39.75
N TRP A 239 -23.82 -46.11 38.47
CA TRP A 239 -24.74 -46.46 37.37
C TRP A 239 -26.12 -45.74 37.11
N ASP A 240 -26.22 -45.12 35.91
CA ASP A 240 -27.36 -44.77 35.00
C ASP A 240 -28.55 -43.81 35.34
N PRO A 241 -29.11 -43.12 34.31
CA PRO A 241 -30.35 -42.32 34.32
C PRO A 241 -31.60 -43.12 33.85
N PRO A 242 -32.86 -42.61 33.99
CA PRO A 242 -33.49 -41.87 32.87
C PRO A 242 -34.62 -40.84 33.20
N GLU A 243 -34.99 -40.08 32.15
CA GLU A 243 -36.33 -39.57 31.74
C GLU A 243 -37.27 -38.66 32.59
N VAL A 244 -37.50 -37.44 32.03
CA VAL A 244 -38.79 -36.82 31.60
C VAL A 244 -40.00 -36.72 32.56
N GLU A 245 -40.52 -35.49 32.77
CA GLU A 245 -41.88 -35.05 32.36
C GLU A 245 -42.10 -33.52 32.54
N VAL A 246 -43.01 -32.93 31.75
CA VAL A 246 -43.41 -31.51 31.81
C VAL A 246 -44.89 -31.36 31.44
N GLU A 247 -45.72 -30.84 32.36
CA GLU A 247 -47.09 -30.38 32.04
C GLU A 247 -47.44 -29.04 32.74
N THR A 248 -48.65 -28.50 32.49
CA THR A 248 -48.89 -27.04 32.43
C THR A 248 -50.10 -26.53 33.25
N SER A 249 -50.30 -25.19 33.21
CA SER A 249 -51.55 -24.42 33.52
C SER A 249 -51.72 -23.84 34.94
N LYS A 250 -52.45 -22.73 35.22
CA LYS A 250 -52.91 -21.53 34.44
C LYS A 250 -53.57 -20.47 35.38
N ILE A 251 -53.38 -19.15 35.13
CA ILE A 251 -54.36 -18.02 35.41
C ILE A 251 -54.56 -17.67 36.94
N PRO A 252 -55.12 -16.51 37.46
CA PRO A 252 -55.49 -15.14 36.93
C PRO A 252 -55.00 -13.85 37.70
N VAL A 253 -55.09 -12.67 37.04
CA VAL A 253 -55.61 -11.32 37.48
C VAL A 253 -54.92 -10.44 38.57
N ASP A 254 -55.13 -9.12 38.43
CA ASP A 254 -54.56 -7.91 39.09
C ASP A 254 -55.05 -7.55 40.51
N GLN A 255 -54.33 -6.64 41.20
CA GLN A 255 -54.89 -5.34 41.67
C GLN A 255 -53.87 -4.30 42.23
N HIS A 256 -54.36 -3.06 42.36
CA HIS A 256 -53.81 -1.82 42.95
C HIS A 256 -53.48 -1.92 44.46
N SER A 257 -52.82 -0.97 45.18
CA SER A 257 -52.00 0.25 44.92
C SER A 257 -51.15 0.53 46.21
N ASP A 258 -50.26 1.54 46.33
CA ASP A 258 -50.56 2.95 46.66
C ASP A 258 -49.29 3.85 46.62
N MET A 259 -49.44 5.16 46.90
CA MET A 259 -48.51 6.22 46.54
C MET A 259 -48.28 7.24 47.67
N GLU A 260 -47.04 7.68 47.89
CA GLU A 260 -46.60 9.04 48.32
C GLU A 260 -45.05 9.09 48.22
N ALA A 261 -44.35 10.05 47.59
CA ALA A 261 -44.50 11.50 47.36
C ALA A 261 -44.18 12.35 48.63
N SER A 262 -43.42 13.46 48.60
CA SER A 262 -42.64 14.15 47.54
C SER A 262 -41.21 14.48 48.09
N THR A 263 -40.43 15.55 47.84
CA THR A 263 -40.44 16.84 47.07
C THR A 263 -38.97 17.38 47.10
N SER A 264 -38.52 18.44 46.42
CA SER A 264 -38.46 18.79 44.97
C SER A 264 -37.73 20.17 44.80
N PHE A 265 -37.68 20.70 43.56
CA PHE A 265 -37.31 22.09 43.15
C PHE A 265 -35.80 22.43 43.09
N GLU A 266 -35.26 23.22 42.16
CA GLU A 266 -35.69 23.92 40.90
C GLU A 266 -34.38 24.41 40.19
N GLN A 267 -34.21 24.94 38.97
CA GLN A 267 -34.89 25.32 37.68
C GLN A 267 -33.74 25.35 36.62
N THR A 268 -33.79 25.49 35.28
CA THR A 268 -34.71 25.51 34.10
C THR A 268 -33.78 25.31 32.86
N ASP A 269 -34.16 24.95 31.63
CA ASP A 269 -35.40 24.48 30.98
C ASP A 269 -35.03 23.42 29.90
N THR A 270 -35.86 22.52 29.34
CA THR A 270 -37.29 22.49 28.87
C THR A 270 -37.45 22.96 27.39
N PRO A 271 -38.18 22.23 26.51
CA PRO A 271 -38.04 20.80 26.21
C PRO A 271 -38.21 20.45 24.69
N THR A 272 -38.11 19.15 24.36
CA THR A 272 -38.80 18.57 23.18
C THR A 272 -40.24 18.17 23.56
N ILE A 273 -41.21 18.32 22.66
CA ILE A 273 -42.57 17.79 22.84
C ILE A 273 -42.97 16.88 21.67
N LEU A 274 -43.47 15.70 22.02
CA LEU A 274 -44.42 14.91 21.25
C LEU A 274 -45.66 14.71 22.12
N PHE A 275 -46.86 14.82 21.54
CA PHE A 275 -47.83 13.71 21.49
C PHE A 275 -49.14 14.15 20.77
N ARG A 276 -50.11 13.23 20.70
CA ARG A 276 -51.21 13.19 19.73
C ARG A 276 -52.54 13.13 20.47
N HIS A 277 -53.55 13.91 20.06
CA HIS A 277 -54.94 13.69 20.47
C HIS A 277 -55.95 14.03 19.36
N ARG A 278 -57.21 13.62 19.55
CA ARG A 278 -58.33 13.67 18.58
C ARG A 278 -59.50 14.49 19.15
N HIS A 279 -60.34 15.00 18.24
CA HIS A 279 -61.56 15.81 18.39
C HIS A 279 -61.23 17.32 18.52
N GLN A 280 -61.49 18.14 17.48
CA GLN A 280 -62.80 18.58 16.94
C GLN A 280 -63.25 19.82 17.74
N GLU A 281 -63.38 21.01 17.14
CA GLU A 281 -64.16 21.31 15.92
C GLU A 281 -63.69 22.58 15.15
N CYS A 282 -64.28 22.80 13.96
CA CYS A 282 -64.32 24.06 13.17
C CYS A 282 -63.04 24.69 12.55
N ASN A 283 -63.00 24.64 11.21
CA ASN A 283 -62.43 25.59 10.23
C ASN A 283 -61.02 26.21 10.47
N GLU A 284 -60.07 25.85 9.59
CA GLU A 284 -59.84 26.65 8.37
C GLU A 284 -59.15 25.84 7.24
N HIS A 285 -59.14 26.36 6.01
CA HIS A 285 -58.89 25.59 4.78
C HIS A 285 -57.40 25.29 4.50
N VAL A 286 -57.00 24.01 4.55
CA VAL A 286 -56.13 23.37 3.52
C VAL A 286 -56.48 21.88 3.41
N PRO A 287 -57.04 21.38 2.29
CA PRO A 287 -57.20 19.95 2.07
C PRO A 287 -55.90 19.31 1.57
N SER A 288 -55.48 18.22 2.21
CA SER A 288 -54.65 17.18 1.58
C SER A 288 -55.50 15.92 1.50
N THR A 289 -55.63 15.35 0.30
CA THR A 289 -56.50 14.20 0.02
C THR A 289 -55.91 13.34 -1.08
N ASP A 290 -55.91 12.03 -0.87
CA ASP A 290 -55.79 11.06 -1.96
C ASP A 290 -56.84 11.34 -3.05
N SER A 291 -56.40 11.49 -4.30
CA SER A 291 -57.32 11.70 -5.42
C SER A 291 -56.95 10.91 -6.68
N ALA A 292 -56.87 9.58 -6.49
CA ALA A 292 -57.14 8.63 -7.58
C ALA A 292 -58.62 8.66 -8.02
N GLY A 293 -59.50 9.38 -7.32
CA GLY A 293 -60.94 9.48 -7.61
C GLY A 293 -61.40 10.75 -8.35
N SER A 294 -60.79 11.92 -8.14
CA SER A 294 -61.25 13.17 -8.78
C SER A 294 -60.50 13.55 -10.06
N TYR A 295 -59.36 12.90 -10.37
CA TYR A 295 -58.75 13.01 -11.70
C TYR A 295 -59.56 12.25 -12.76
N GLN A 296 -60.16 11.11 -12.39
CA GLN A 296 -61.02 10.33 -13.29
C GLN A 296 -62.21 11.18 -13.80
N SER A 297 -62.87 11.91 -12.90
CA SER A 297 -63.95 12.86 -13.22
C SER A 297 -63.50 14.04 -14.11
N TYR A 298 -62.20 14.36 -14.18
CA TYR A 298 -61.69 15.39 -15.09
C TYR A 298 -61.41 14.83 -16.49
N ILE A 299 -61.10 13.53 -16.59
CA ILE A 299 -60.94 12.84 -17.88
C ILE A 299 -62.30 12.60 -18.52
N GLU A 300 -63.30 12.14 -17.75
CA GLU A 300 -64.68 11.91 -18.24
C GLU A 300 -65.41 13.19 -18.72
N ILE A 301 -64.90 14.38 -18.38
CA ILE A 301 -65.42 15.69 -18.85
C ILE A 301 -64.65 16.23 -20.07
N LEU A 302 -63.48 15.66 -20.39
CA LEU A 302 -62.71 15.95 -21.60
C LEU A 302 -62.99 14.95 -22.74
N ASP A 303 -63.77 13.90 -22.47
CA ASP A 303 -64.20 12.87 -23.43
C ASP A 303 -65.54 13.22 -24.12
N SER A 304 -66.07 14.43 -23.89
CA SER A 304 -67.24 14.98 -24.59
C SER A 304 -66.83 16.02 -25.63
N ASP A 305 -67.21 15.77 -26.88
CA ASP A 305 -67.11 16.66 -28.04
C ASP A 305 -65.68 17.03 -28.49
N ILE A 306 -64.96 16.03 -29.04
CA ILE A 306 -63.82 16.25 -29.94
C ILE A 306 -64.35 16.25 -31.39
N ASP A 307 -64.19 17.36 -32.11
CA ASP A 307 -64.58 17.51 -33.51
C ASP A 307 -63.71 16.66 -34.46
N GLU A 308 -64.25 16.29 -35.64
CA GLU A 308 -63.59 15.38 -36.60
C GLU A 308 -62.21 15.86 -37.12
N GLU A 309 -61.85 17.14 -36.95
CA GLU A 309 -60.54 17.68 -37.36
C GLU A 309 -59.39 17.26 -36.40
N ASP A 310 -59.66 17.09 -35.10
CA ASP A 310 -58.62 16.80 -34.10
C ASP A 310 -58.16 15.33 -34.10
N GLN A 311 -58.89 14.44 -34.76
CA GLN A 311 -58.47 13.04 -34.91
C GLN A 311 -57.18 12.91 -35.76
N SER A 312 -56.91 13.89 -36.62
CA SER A 312 -55.62 14.02 -37.33
C SER A 312 -54.47 14.40 -36.37
N LEU A 313 -54.74 15.29 -35.41
CA LEU A 313 -53.77 15.72 -34.41
C LEU A 313 -53.47 14.60 -33.41
N ALA A 314 -54.50 13.89 -32.94
CA ALA A 314 -54.36 12.71 -32.09
C ALA A 314 -53.49 11.63 -32.75
N ALA A 315 -53.76 11.28 -34.03
CA ALA A 315 -52.96 10.31 -34.78
C ALA A 315 -51.49 10.76 -34.99
N ALA A 316 -51.25 12.06 -35.21
CA ALA A 316 -49.90 12.60 -35.32
C ALA A 316 -49.13 12.55 -33.97
N ILE A 317 -49.82 12.77 -32.85
CA ILE A 317 -49.26 12.64 -31.50
C ILE A 317 -48.98 11.16 -31.18
N GLU A 318 -49.89 10.25 -31.49
CA GLU A 318 -49.70 8.81 -31.28
C GLU A 318 -48.54 8.25 -32.14
N ALA A 319 -48.43 8.66 -33.41
CA ALA A 319 -47.27 8.33 -34.24
C ALA A 319 -45.96 8.86 -33.63
N SER A 320 -45.96 10.12 -33.17
CA SER A 320 -44.79 10.73 -32.51
C SER A 320 -44.41 10.02 -31.20
N LEU A 321 -45.39 9.53 -30.43
CA LEU A 321 -45.16 8.76 -29.21
C LEU A 321 -44.60 7.37 -29.48
N ASN A 322 -44.95 6.74 -30.62
CA ASN A 322 -44.39 5.45 -31.03
C ASN A 322 -42.98 5.56 -31.63
N ASP A 323 -42.61 6.70 -32.23
CA ASP A 323 -41.24 7.00 -32.68
C ASP A 323 -40.30 7.41 -31.53
N ILE A 324 -40.83 7.75 -30.34
CA ILE A 324 -40.02 7.87 -29.13
C ILE A 324 -39.59 6.46 -28.71
N GLN A 325 -38.35 6.11 -29.05
CA GLN A 325 -37.64 5.00 -28.39
C GLN A 325 -37.79 5.17 -26.87
N PRO A 326 -38.13 4.11 -26.12
CA PRO A 326 -38.30 4.23 -24.67
C PRO A 326 -37.02 4.80 -24.07
N LEU A 327 -37.17 5.96 -23.41
CA LEU A 327 -36.09 6.58 -22.65
C LEU A 327 -35.46 5.51 -21.77
N PRO A 328 -34.14 5.27 -21.85
CA PRO A 328 -33.51 4.20 -21.09
C PRO A 328 -33.81 4.41 -19.61
N GLU A 329 -34.27 3.34 -18.94
CA GLU A 329 -34.68 3.41 -17.53
C GLU A 329 -33.66 4.21 -16.71
N PRO A 330 -34.10 5.08 -15.78
CA PRO A 330 -33.22 6.00 -15.08
C PRO A 330 -32.13 5.22 -14.37
N ARG A 331 -30.93 5.22 -14.97
CA ARG A 331 -29.85 4.29 -14.63
C ARG A 331 -29.49 4.48 -13.17
N THR A 332 -29.75 3.45 -12.37
CA THR A 332 -29.38 3.42 -10.96
C THR A 332 -27.88 3.16 -10.85
N GLU A 333 -27.09 4.21 -11.07
CA GLU A 333 -25.63 4.16 -10.92
C GLU A 333 -25.27 3.56 -9.56
N LYS A 334 -24.58 2.42 -9.60
CA LYS A 334 -24.11 1.77 -8.38
C LYS A 334 -22.99 2.61 -7.79
N THR A 335 -23.13 2.96 -6.52
CA THR A 335 -22.00 3.49 -5.75
C THR A 335 -20.87 2.47 -5.71
N LEU A 336 -19.63 2.93 -5.64
CA LEU A 336 -18.47 2.04 -5.60
C LEU A 336 -18.53 1.04 -4.45
N HIS A 337 -19.09 1.46 -3.31
CA HIS A 337 -19.28 0.60 -2.15
C HIS A 337 -20.24 -0.56 -2.44
N GLN A 338 -21.30 -0.36 -3.23
CA GLN A 338 -22.19 -1.45 -3.65
C GLN A 338 -21.47 -2.44 -4.58
N ILE A 339 -20.70 -1.95 -5.56
CA ILE A 339 -19.93 -2.80 -6.49
C ILE A 339 -18.89 -3.65 -5.73
N ILE A 340 -18.08 -3.02 -4.87
CA ILE A 340 -17.09 -3.74 -4.07
C ILE A 340 -17.76 -4.69 -3.05
N SER A 341 -18.90 -4.33 -2.46
CA SER A 341 -19.62 -5.23 -1.55
C SER A 341 -20.20 -6.45 -2.28
N GLN A 342 -20.65 -6.30 -3.54
CA GLN A 342 -21.09 -7.42 -4.38
C GLN A 342 -19.92 -8.36 -4.72
N LEU A 343 -18.71 -7.81 -4.95
CA LEU A 343 -17.50 -8.62 -5.11
C LEU A 343 -17.06 -9.31 -3.82
N GLU A 344 -17.11 -8.65 -2.66
CA GLU A 344 -16.81 -9.26 -1.35
C GLU A 344 -17.83 -10.37 -1.01
N GLN A 345 -19.08 -10.25 -1.45
CA GLN A 345 -20.12 -11.28 -1.28
C GLN A 345 -19.94 -12.52 -2.20
N SER A 346 -19.16 -12.42 -3.28
CA SER A 346 -18.86 -13.59 -4.13
C SER A 346 -17.82 -14.54 -3.51
N ILE A 347 -17.06 -14.09 -2.50
CA ILE A 347 -16.08 -14.90 -1.79
C ILE A 347 -16.79 -15.82 -0.78
N THR A 348 -16.66 -17.13 -0.97
CA THR A 348 -17.38 -18.16 -0.21
C THR A 348 -16.53 -19.41 0.07
N GLY A 349 -16.95 -20.22 1.05
CA GLY A 349 -16.29 -21.48 1.40
C GLY A 349 -15.01 -21.34 2.24
N ASP A 350 -14.35 -22.46 2.49
CA ASP A 350 -13.23 -22.54 3.43
C ASP A 350 -12.00 -21.72 2.98
N PRO A 351 -11.21 -21.15 3.90
CA PRO A 351 -9.99 -20.43 3.54
C PRO A 351 -8.98 -21.25 2.74
N ILE A 352 -8.32 -20.61 1.77
CA ILE A 352 -7.15 -21.16 1.06
C ILE A 352 -5.86 -20.62 1.67
N MET A 353 -4.92 -21.52 1.98
CA MET A 353 -3.59 -21.14 2.47
C MET A 353 -2.71 -20.61 1.33
N VAL A 354 -2.24 -19.36 1.45
CA VAL A 354 -1.39 -18.70 0.45
C VAL A 354 -0.03 -18.38 1.06
N ILE A 355 1.02 -19.14 0.70
CA ILE A 355 2.37 -18.94 1.22
C ILE A 355 3.13 -17.96 0.31
N ALA A 356 3.32 -16.73 0.78
CA ALA A 356 3.93 -15.64 0.02
C ALA A 356 5.40 -15.39 0.41
N SER A 357 6.28 -15.13 -0.56
CA SER A 357 7.66 -14.70 -0.32
C SER A 357 7.81 -13.23 -0.70
N ARG A 358 8.02 -12.32 0.28
CA ARG A 358 8.18 -10.87 0.04
C ARG A 358 9.13 -10.52 -1.12
N LYS A 359 10.27 -11.22 -1.24
CA LYS A 359 11.28 -11.05 -2.31
C LYS A 359 10.86 -11.56 -3.70
N ARG A 360 9.74 -12.28 -3.82
CA ARG A 360 9.29 -12.99 -5.03
C ARG A 360 7.75 -13.00 -5.11
N LEU A 361 7.10 -11.92 -4.66
CA LEU A 361 5.69 -11.95 -4.29
C LEU A 361 4.76 -12.32 -5.46
N LEU A 362 4.88 -11.64 -6.60
CA LEU A 362 4.17 -11.97 -7.85
C LEU A 362 4.31 -13.45 -8.24
N LYS A 363 5.55 -13.99 -8.18
CA LYS A 363 5.81 -15.40 -8.51
C LYS A 363 5.21 -16.37 -7.48
N SER A 364 5.05 -15.92 -6.23
CA SER A 364 4.39 -16.70 -5.17
C SER A 364 2.87 -16.72 -5.38
N ALA A 365 2.28 -15.57 -5.72
CA ALA A 365 0.86 -15.44 -6.05
C ALA A 365 0.48 -16.29 -7.28
N ILE A 366 1.21 -16.15 -8.40
CA ILE A 366 0.98 -16.96 -9.62
C ILE A 366 1.13 -18.46 -9.35
N HIS A 367 2.07 -18.85 -8.47
CA HIS A 367 2.21 -20.26 -8.07
C HIS A 367 1.03 -20.74 -7.22
N ALA A 368 0.50 -19.91 -6.31
CA ALA A 368 -0.69 -20.23 -5.53
C ALA A 368 -1.93 -20.39 -6.43
N THR A 369 -2.14 -19.50 -7.41
CA THR A 369 -3.23 -19.62 -8.40
C THR A 369 -3.11 -20.83 -9.33
N GLN A 370 -1.98 -21.55 -9.30
CA GLN A 370 -1.71 -22.77 -10.05
C GLN A 370 -1.77 -24.04 -9.17
N ALA A 371 -2.08 -23.92 -7.87
CA ALA A 371 -2.19 -25.05 -6.96
C ALA A 371 -3.48 -25.84 -7.18
N GLN A 372 -3.41 -27.16 -7.00
CA GLN A 372 -4.58 -28.04 -7.08
C GLN A 372 -5.60 -27.67 -5.98
N GLY A 373 -6.86 -27.46 -6.36
CA GLY A 373 -7.93 -27.06 -5.42
C GLY A 373 -7.95 -25.57 -5.06
N PHE A 374 -7.12 -24.74 -5.69
CA PHE A 374 -7.26 -23.28 -5.64
C PHE A 374 -8.58 -22.83 -6.31
N SER A 375 -9.24 -21.84 -5.73
CA SER A 375 -10.23 -21.00 -6.43
C SER A 375 -10.01 -19.53 -6.08
N PHE A 376 -10.30 -18.64 -7.02
CA PHE A 376 -10.33 -17.19 -6.77
C PHE A 376 -11.48 -16.77 -5.85
N ASP A 377 -12.55 -17.58 -5.81
CA ASP A 377 -13.78 -17.32 -5.06
C ASP A 377 -13.70 -17.77 -3.59
N ARG A 378 -12.52 -18.21 -3.11
CA ARG A 378 -12.28 -18.65 -1.73
C ARG A 378 -11.42 -17.63 -0.96
N PRO A 379 -11.69 -17.38 0.33
CA PRO A 379 -10.97 -16.36 1.10
C PRO A 379 -9.51 -16.77 1.36
N PRO A 380 -8.50 -15.90 1.14
CA PRO A 380 -7.10 -16.25 1.31
C PRO A 380 -6.58 -16.00 2.73
N CYS A 381 -6.16 -17.08 3.40
CA CYS A 381 -5.32 -17.00 4.59
C CYS A 381 -3.85 -16.91 4.15
N VAL A 382 -3.29 -15.71 4.16
CA VAL A 382 -1.92 -15.47 3.68
C VAL A 382 -0.91 -15.63 4.81
N THR A 383 0.20 -16.32 4.55
CA THR A 383 1.36 -16.38 5.45
C THR A 383 2.63 -15.99 4.70
N PHE A 384 3.43 -15.08 5.25
CA PHE A 384 4.75 -14.77 4.69
C PHE A 384 5.78 -15.82 5.11
N ALA A 385 6.50 -16.37 4.13
CA ALA A 385 7.39 -17.52 4.31
C ALA A 385 8.58 -17.21 5.23
N GLY A 386 8.50 -17.67 6.49
CA GLY A 386 9.49 -17.45 7.54
C GLY A 386 9.13 -16.36 8.55
N GLU A 387 7.89 -15.86 8.53
CA GLU A 387 7.36 -14.86 9.47
C GLU A 387 6.25 -15.50 10.33
N GLU A 388 6.24 -15.22 11.65
CA GLU A 388 5.14 -15.62 12.54
C GLU A 388 3.95 -14.67 12.28
N ALA A 389 2.78 -15.18 11.87
CA ALA A 389 1.58 -14.37 11.64
C ALA A 389 0.82 -14.15 12.96
N GLU A 390 0.84 -12.92 13.48
CA GLU A 390 0.13 -12.54 14.72
C GLU A 390 -1.38 -12.23 14.52
N ASP A 391 -1.82 -12.03 13.27
CA ASP A 391 -3.17 -11.62 12.88
C ASP A 391 -3.50 -12.25 11.50
N GLU A 392 -4.76 -12.62 11.26
CA GLU A 392 -5.24 -13.18 9.99
C GLU A 392 -5.49 -12.07 8.94
N GLY A 393 -5.89 -10.87 9.36
CA GLY A 393 -6.25 -9.77 8.44
C GLY A 393 -5.07 -8.95 7.94
N GLY A 394 -4.03 -8.76 8.77
CA GLY A 394 -2.84 -7.96 8.43
C GLY A 394 -2.05 -8.50 7.23
N PRO A 395 -1.61 -9.76 7.24
CA PRO A 395 -0.82 -10.36 6.16
C PRO A 395 -1.53 -10.36 4.81
N SER A 396 -2.83 -10.66 4.76
CA SER A 396 -3.61 -10.69 3.52
C SER A 396 -3.74 -9.30 2.89
N ARG A 397 -4.01 -8.26 3.69
CA ARG A 397 -4.03 -6.86 3.22
C ARG A 397 -2.68 -6.41 2.64
N GLU A 398 -1.58 -6.73 3.33
CA GLU A 398 -0.23 -6.38 2.85
C GLU A 398 0.14 -7.15 1.59
N PHE A 399 -0.21 -8.45 1.51
CA PHE A 399 0.00 -9.25 0.31
C PHE A 399 -0.69 -8.65 -0.91
N PHE A 400 -1.95 -8.23 -0.81
CA PHE A 400 -2.66 -7.61 -1.91
C PHE A 400 -2.09 -6.22 -2.29
N LYS A 401 -1.68 -5.39 -1.31
CA LYS A 401 -0.95 -4.13 -1.57
C LYS A 401 0.36 -4.35 -2.33
N LEU A 402 1.13 -5.38 -1.94
CA LEU A 402 2.35 -5.75 -2.64
C LEU A 402 2.08 -6.45 -3.99
N LEU A 403 0.95 -7.14 -4.13
CA LEU A 403 0.55 -7.83 -5.36
C LEU A 403 0.28 -6.84 -6.48
N MET A 404 -0.42 -5.74 -6.22
CA MET A 404 -0.65 -4.70 -7.25
C MET A 404 0.65 -4.07 -7.75
N LYS A 405 1.63 -3.86 -6.86
CA LYS A 405 3.00 -3.44 -7.21
C LYS A 405 3.74 -4.51 -8.02
N GLY A 406 3.45 -5.79 -7.77
CA GLY A 406 3.89 -6.91 -8.61
C GLY A 406 3.23 -6.94 -9.99
N VAL A 407 1.91 -6.70 -10.08
CA VAL A 407 1.13 -6.70 -11.32
C VAL A 407 1.56 -5.57 -12.25
N ALA A 408 1.77 -4.35 -11.73
CA ALA A 408 2.37 -3.25 -12.48
C ALA A 408 3.74 -3.60 -13.10
N CYS A 409 4.50 -4.50 -12.45
CA CYS A 409 5.80 -4.99 -12.90
C CYS A 409 5.75 -6.37 -13.58
N MET A 410 4.60 -6.85 -14.06
CA MET A 410 4.47 -8.16 -14.75
C MET A 410 5.18 -8.23 -16.11
N GLY A 411 5.63 -7.11 -16.68
CA GLY A 411 6.24 -7.06 -18.02
C GLY A 411 5.24 -6.94 -19.18
N ILE A 412 3.94 -6.98 -18.88
CA ILE A 412 2.84 -6.75 -19.83
C ILE A 412 2.50 -5.25 -20.03
N PHE A 413 3.15 -4.36 -19.27
CA PHE A 413 2.93 -2.92 -19.32
C PHE A 413 4.21 -2.18 -19.72
N ASP A 414 4.03 -1.09 -20.46
CA ASP A 414 4.99 -0.02 -20.63
C ASP A 414 4.54 1.20 -19.79
N SER A 415 5.49 1.92 -19.19
CA SER A 415 5.20 3.05 -18.29
C SER A 415 5.60 4.38 -18.90
N SER A 416 4.65 5.29 -19.09
CA SER A 416 4.90 6.69 -19.49
C SER A 416 4.58 7.67 -18.36
N LYS A 417 4.64 8.98 -18.63
CA LYS A 417 4.16 10.00 -17.69
C LYS A 417 2.65 9.91 -17.47
N GLY A 418 1.90 9.51 -18.50
CA GLY A 418 0.45 9.27 -18.46
C GLY A 418 0.05 7.91 -17.89
N GLY A 419 0.93 7.19 -17.19
CA GLY A 419 0.60 5.91 -16.53
C GLY A 419 1.02 4.66 -17.31
N LEU A 420 0.41 3.52 -16.97
CA LEU A 420 0.69 2.21 -17.58
C LEU A 420 -0.14 2.01 -18.85
N GLN A 421 0.54 1.68 -19.95
CA GLN A 421 -0.05 1.28 -21.22
C GLN A 421 0.20 -0.21 -21.44
N PHE A 422 -0.71 -0.94 -22.11
CA PHE A 422 -0.44 -2.33 -22.49
C PHE A 422 0.72 -2.40 -23.49
N ARG A 423 1.72 -3.23 -23.18
CA ARG A 423 2.74 -3.61 -24.15
C ARG A 423 2.14 -4.58 -25.17
N TYR A 424 2.47 -4.44 -26.44
CA TYR A 424 2.21 -5.47 -27.43
C TYR A 424 3.30 -6.56 -27.35
N ASP A 425 2.95 -7.75 -26.85
CA ASP A 425 3.87 -8.89 -26.73
C ASP A 425 3.17 -10.22 -27.02
N VAL A 426 3.59 -10.88 -28.11
CA VAL A 426 2.97 -12.11 -28.62
C VAL A 426 3.13 -13.29 -27.66
N GLU A 427 4.25 -13.38 -26.92
CA GLU A 427 4.51 -14.49 -26.01
C GLU A 427 3.72 -14.33 -24.70
N HIS A 428 3.56 -13.09 -24.21
CA HIS A 428 2.69 -12.79 -23.08
C HIS A 428 1.21 -13.02 -23.42
N MET A 429 0.77 -12.69 -24.64
CA MET A 429 -0.58 -12.99 -25.13
C MET A 429 -0.81 -14.50 -25.28
N ARG A 430 0.14 -15.24 -25.89
CA ARG A 430 0.07 -16.70 -26.04
C ARG A 430 0.02 -17.44 -24.70
N LYS A 431 0.62 -16.87 -23.65
CA LYS A 431 0.58 -17.37 -22.26
C LYS A 431 -0.68 -16.98 -21.48
N GLY A 432 -1.55 -16.12 -22.01
CA GLY A 432 -2.70 -15.59 -21.27
C GLY A 432 -2.33 -14.62 -20.14
N THR A 433 -1.15 -14.00 -20.20
CA THR A 433 -0.56 -13.27 -19.05
C THR A 433 -1.35 -12.03 -18.66
N TYR A 434 -1.99 -11.38 -19.64
CA TYR A 434 -2.91 -10.26 -19.42
C TYR A 434 -4.17 -10.70 -18.69
N LYS A 435 -4.70 -11.89 -19.01
CA LYS A 435 -5.81 -12.51 -18.26
C LYS A 435 -5.41 -12.83 -16.83
N THR A 436 -4.21 -13.37 -16.61
CA THR A 436 -3.67 -13.58 -15.25
C THR A 436 -3.57 -12.28 -14.47
N ALA A 437 -3.17 -11.16 -15.09
CA ALA A 437 -3.13 -9.86 -14.44
C ALA A 437 -4.54 -9.38 -14.02
N GLY A 438 -5.54 -9.47 -14.91
CA GLY A 438 -6.93 -9.17 -14.58
C GLY A 438 -7.45 -10.03 -13.42
N GLN A 439 -7.16 -11.33 -13.40
CA GLN A 439 -7.56 -12.25 -12.33
C GLN A 439 -6.93 -11.89 -10.98
N LEU A 440 -5.64 -11.51 -10.96
CA LEU A 440 -4.96 -11.06 -9.74
C LEU A 440 -5.50 -9.72 -9.20
N ILE A 441 -6.01 -8.85 -10.08
CA ILE A 441 -6.68 -7.60 -9.71
C ILE A 441 -8.08 -7.88 -9.15
N ARG A 442 -8.89 -8.69 -9.83
CA ARG A 442 -10.21 -9.15 -9.33
C ARG A 442 -10.08 -9.78 -7.94
N TRP A 443 -9.14 -10.71 -7.79
CA TRP A 443 -8.90 -11.42 -6.52
C TRP A 443 -8.53 -10.48 -5.38
N SER A 444 -7.81 -9.39 -5.67
CA SER A 444 -7.53 -8.32 -4.71
C SER A 444 -8.81 -7.57 -4.32
N LEU A 445 -9.57 -7.09 -5.30
CA LEU A 445 -10.80 -6.32 -5.08
C LEU A 445 -11.87 -7.11 -4.32
N SER A 446 -12.13 -8.37 -4.71
CA SER A 446 -13.08 -9.27 -4.02
C SER A 446 -12.67 -9.61 -2.58
N ASN A 447 -11.43 -9.38 -2.18
CA ASN A 447 -10.95 -9.60 -0.80
C ASN A 447 -10.63 -8.28 -0.07
N GLY A 448 -11.23 -7.16 -0.49
CA GLY A 448 -11.07 -5.84 0.13
C GLY A 448 -9.67 -5.23 -0.04
N GLY A 449 -8.88 -5.73 -0.99
CA GLY A 449 -7.57 -5.22 -1.38
C GLY A 449 -7.65 -4.11 -2.44
N PRO A 450 -6.53 -3.42 -2.72
CA PRO A 450 -6.48 -2.37 -3.74
C PRO A 450 -6.54 -2.93 -5.17
N GLY A 451 -7.06 -2.14 -6.10
CA GLY A 451 -6.95 -2.38 -7.54
C GLY A 451 -5.61 -1.91 -8.13
N LEU A 452 -5.45 -2.06 -9.45
CA LEU A 452 -4.26 -1.60 -10.18
C LEU A 452 -4.34 -0.09 -10.41
N ASN A 453 -4.13 0.71 -9.36
CA ASN A 453 -4.14 2.18 -9.40
C ASN A 453 -2.96 2.72 -10.24
N GLY A 454 -3.07 2.69 -11.58
CA GLY A 454 -1.94 2.99 -12.46
C GLY A 454 -2.13 2.92 -13.98
N LEU A 455 -3.25 2.42 -14.54
CA LEU A 455 -3.48 2.45 -15.99
C LEU A 455 -3.60 3.88 -16.52
N ASN A 456 -3.18 4.07 -17.76
CA ASN A 456 -3.36 5.30 -18.52
C ASN A 456 -4.86 5.59 -18.79
N PRO A 457 -5.32 6.85 -18.66
CA PRO A 457 -6.68 7.29 -18.98
C PRO A 457 -7.26 6.68 -20.27
N CYS A 458 -6.55 6.85 -21.39
CA CYS A 458 -7.03 6.42 -22.70
C CYS A 458 -7.03 4.90 -22.88
N VAL A 459 -6.27 4.15 -22.07
CA VAL A 459 -6.34 2.68 -22.04
C VAL A 459 -7.60 2.20 -21.30
N PHE A 460 -8.02 2.90 -20.23
CA PHE A 460 -9.31 2.62 -19.59
C PHE A 460 -10.50 3.04 -20.48
N GLU A 461 -10.42 4.19 -21.15
CA GLU A 461 -11.40 4.59 -22.16
C GLU A 461 -11.50 3.55 -23.29
N ALA A 462 -10.37 3.09 -23.82
CA ALA A 462 -10.32 2.03 -24.83
C ALA A 462 -10.88 0.68 -24.34
N MET A 463 -10.74 0.36 -23.05
CA MET A 463 -11.40 -0.82 -22.46
C MET A 463 -12.92 -0.70 -22.55
N VAL A 464 -13.50 0.46 -22.16
CA VAL A 464 -14.96 0.72 -22.20
C VAL A 464 -15.47 1.21 -23.57
N GLY A 465 -14.82 0.79 -24.66
CA GLY A 465 -15.25 1.03 -26.04
C GLY A 465 -15.00 2.44 -26.59
N LYS A 466 -14.40 3.36 -25.81
CA LYS A 466 -14.06 4.72 -26.26
C LYS A 466 -12.68 4.71 -26.92
N ALA A 467 -12.66 4.46 -28.22
CA ALA A 467 -11.44 4.23 -29.02
C ALA A 467 -10.71 5.50 -29.51
N ASP A 468 -11.18 6.70 -29.14
CA ASP A 468 -10.63 7.97 -29.65
C ASP A 468 -9.63 8.58 -28.66
N VAL A 469 -8.35 8.57 -29.02
CA VAL A 469 -7.23 8.95 -28.14
C VAL A 469 -6.82 10.40 -28.41
N SER A 470 -6.76 11.26 -27.39
CA SER A 470 -6.38 12.67 -27.59
C SER A 470 -5.02 12.82 -28.32
N LEU A 471 -4.94 13.73 -29.30
CA LEU A 471 -3.70 14.15 -29.96
C LEU A 471 -2.58 14.62 -28.99
N SER A 472 -2.92 14.90 -27.72
CA SER A 472 -1.96 15.22 -26.66
C SER A 472 -1.20 14.01 -26.11
N GLU A 473 -1.71 12.78 -26.26
CA GLU A 473 -1.07 11.55 -25.79
C GLU A 473 0.19 11.18 -26.59
N VAL A 474 0.55 11.90 -27.66
CA VAL A 474 1.81 11.67 -28.40
C VAL A 474 3.02 11.77 -27.45
N ASP A 475 3.03 12.69 -26.50
CA ASP A 475 4.10 12.78 -25.48
C ASP A 475 4.12 11.60 -24.48
N ASN A 476 3.02 10.85 -24.38
CA ASN A 476 2.85 9.69 -23.52
C ASN A 476 3.06 8.34 -24.23
N ILE A 477 3.31 8.31 -25.55
CA ILE A 477 3.75 7.11 -26.27
C ILE A 477 5.06 6.60 -25.65
N CYS A 478 5.10 5.35 -25.17
CA CYS A 478 6.29 4.80 -24.52
C CYS A 478 7.49 4.62 -25.47
N ASP A 479 7.26 4.02 -26.65
CA ASP A 479 8.29 3.77 -27.67
C ASP A 479 8.89 5.10 -28.17
N THR A 480 10.21 5.25 -28.01
CA THR A 480 10.92 6.48 -28.34
C THR A 480 11.09 6.72 -29.84
N ALA A 481 11.11 5.66 -30.66
CA ALA A 481 11.23 5.76 -32.11
C ALA A 481 9.86 6.01 -32.74
N TYR A 482 8.84 5.26 -32.33
CA TYR A 482 7.45 5.51 -32.75
C TYR A 482 7.03 6.94 -32.41
N ARG A 483 7.28 7.39 -31.16
CA ARG A 483 6.99 8.77 -30.74
C ARG A 483 7.74 9.81 -31.56
N ALA A 484 8.99 9.56 -31.95
CA ALA A 484 9.75 10.50 -32.77
C ALA A 484 9.13 10.65 -34.18
N ASN A 485 8.70 9.55 -34.80
CA ASN A 485 8.04 9.58 -36.11
C ASN A 485 6.66 10.27 -36.06
N VAL A 486 5.85 9.96 -35.04
CA VAL A 486 4.55 10.64 -34.82
C VAL A 486 4.74 12.13 -34.54
N LYS A 487 5.70 12.52 -33.69
CA LYS A 487 6.01 13.95 -33.46
C LYS A 487 6.51 14.64 -34.71
N LYS A 488 7.33 13.99 -35.54
CA LYS A 488 7.79 14.57 -36.81
C LYS A 488 6.63 14.90 -37.76
N LEU A 489 5.56 14.10 -37.77
CA LEU A 489 4.32 14.40 -38.50
C LEU A 489 3.49 15.48 -37.80
N GLN A 490 3.35 15.42 -36.47
CA GLN A 490 2.58 16.40 -35.69
C GLN A 490 3.16 17.82 -35.77
N ASP A 491 4.49 17.95 -35.66
CA ASP A 491 5.20 19.23 -35.57
C ASP A 491 5.54 19.84 -36.96
N CYS A 492 5.34 19.13 -38.08
CA CYS A 492 5.71 19.65 -39.41
C CYS A 492 4.80 20.79 -39.89
N SER A 493 5.36 21.71 -40.67
CA SER A 493 4.58 22.70 -41.43
C SER A 493 3.92 22.07 -42.66
N ALA A 494 2.84 22.69 -43.18
CA ALA A 494 2.21 22.27 -44.43
C ALA A 494 3.20 22.20 -45.62
N SER A 495 4.21 23.08 -45.64
CA SER A 495 5.30 23.07 -46.64
C SER A 495 6.32 21.94 -46.47
N GLN A 496 6.38 21.28 -45.31
CA GLN A 496 7.25 20.13 -45.01
C GLN A 496 6.53 18.79 -45.10
N MET A 497 5.19 18.80 -45.12
CA MET A 497 4.35 17.62 -44.98
C MET A 497 4.63 16.55 -46.04
N THR A 498 4.68 16.92 -47.33
CA THR A 498 4.96 15.96 -48.42
C THR A 498 6.29 15.24 -48.24
N ALA A 499 7.38 15.98 -48.02
CA ALA A 499 8.71 15.40 -47.82
C ALA A 499 8.79 14.56 -46.53
N THR A 500 8.02 14.93 -45.49
CA THR A 500 7.93 14.16 -44.24
C THR A 500 7.19 12.85 -44.42
N ILE A 501 6.12 12.85 -45.23
CA ILE A 501 5.38 11.64 -45.62
C ILE A 501 6.24 10.76 -46.52
N GLU A 502 6.96 11.32 -47.50
CA GLU A 502 7.91 10.57 -48.35
C GLU A 502 8.99 9.86 -47.52
N GLU A 503 9.61 10.55 -46.55
CA GLU A 503 10.62 9.94 -45.67
C GLU A 503 10.04 8.84 -44.76
N LEU A 504 8.79 8.96 -44.34
CA LEU A 504 8.12 8.03 -43.43
C LEU A 504 7.21 7.00 -44.14
N THR A 505 7.18 6.95 -45.48
CA THR A 505 6.20 6.16 -46.25
C THR A 505 6.23 4.68 -45.89
N ASP A 506 7.41 4.04 -45.89
CA ASP A 506 7.54 2.62 -45.55
C ASP A 506 7.07 2.35 -44.10
N TRP A 507 7.43 3.24 -43.15
CA TRP A 507 7.02 3.12 -41.76
C TRP A 507 5.51 3.32 -41.55
N LEU A 508 4.89 4.26 -42.28
CA LEU A 508 3.44 4.47 -42.29
C LEU A 508 2.70 3.22 -42.79
N ILE A 509 3.19 2.61 -43.86
CA ILE A 509 2.66 1.36 -44.43
C ILE A 509 2.80 0.21 -43.42
N ASP A 510 3.96 0.09 -42.74
CA ASP A 510 4.17 -0.88 -41.67
C ASP A 510 3.22 -0.70 -40.47
N GLN A 511 2.74 0.54 -40.20
CA GLN A 511 1.72 0.80 -39.17
C GLN A 511 0.27 0.64 -39.72
N GLY A 512 0.11 0.23 -40.98
CA GLY A 512 -1.19 0.06 -41.65
C GLY A 512 -1.81 1.36 -42.18
N VAL A 513 -1.10 2.49 -42.15
CA VAL A 513 -1.59 3.79 -42.62
C VAL A 513 -1.25 3.95 -44.11
N THR A 514 -2.13 3.45 -44.98
CA THR A 514 -1.93 3.43 -46.44
C THR A 514 -2.52 4.65 -47.18
N LYS A 515 -3.40 5.42 -46.52
CA LYS A 515 -4.05 6.62 -47.11
C LYS A 515 -3.51 7.90 -46.45
N PHE A 516 -2.37 8.38 -46.95
CA PHE A 516 -1.72 9.62 -46.50
C PHE A 516 -1.73 10.75 -47.56
N ILE A 517 -2.11 10.46 -48.80
CA ILE A 517 -2.18 11.48 -49.87
C ILE A 517 -3.53 12.19 -49.79
N GLY A 518 -3.52 13.53 -49.67
CA GLY A 518 -4.74 14.35 -49.60
C GLY A 518 -5.56 14.11 -48.33
N VAL A 519 -4.87 13.86 -47.21
CA VAL A 519 -5.42 13.66 -45.87
C VAL A 519 -4.69 14.62 -44.93
N GLU A 520 -5.39 15.25 -43.99
CA GLU A 520 -4.78 16.20 -43.06
C GLU A 520 -3.83 15.49 -42.08
N LYS A 521 -2.79 16.20 -41.60
CA LYS A 521 -1.77 15.56 -40.75
C LYS A 521 -2.34 15.10 -39.41
N GLU A 522 -3.37 15.79 -38.91
CA GLU A 522 -4.11 15.45 -37.70
C GLU A 522 -4.78 14.07 -37.83
N ASP A 523 -5.43 13.75 -38.95
CA ASP A 523 -6.04 12.44 -39.20
C ASP A 523 -4.99 11.30 -39.24
N ILE A 524 -3.81 11.58 -39.80
CA ILE A 524 -2.68 10.64 -39.86
C ILE A 524 -2.15 10.38 -38.45
N VAL A 525 -1.93 11.44 -37.65
CA VAL A 525 -1.48 11.33 -36.25
C VAL A 525 -2.53 10.62 -35.39
N GLN A 526 -3.81 10.93 -35.57
CA GLN A 526 -4.93 10.28 -34.87
C GLN A 526 -5.00 8.78 -35.19
N SER A 527 -4.83 8.41 -36.47
CA SER A 527 -4.77 7.02 -36.91
C SER A 527 -3.59 6.27 -36.27
N LEU A 528 -2.41 6.91 -36.20
CA LEU A 528 -1.20 6.33 -35.57
C LEU A 528 -1.32 6.21 -34.04
N LEU A 529 -2.02 7.13 -33.37
CA LEU A 529 -2.32 7.04 -31.93
C LEU A 529 -3.30 5.90 -31.65
N ASN A 530 -4.43 5.87 -32.34
CA ASN A 530 -5.45 4.83 -32.17
C ASN A 530 -4.88 3.44 -32.52
N HIS A 531 -4.01 3.33 -33.54
CA HIS A 531 -3.26 2.11 -33.81
C HIS A 531 -2.37 1.68 -32.64
N TYR A 532 -1.54 2.59 -32.10
CA TYR A 532 -0.56 2.28 -31.05
C TYR A 532 -1.22 1.97 -29.69
N MET A 533 -2.21 2.76 -29.29
CA MET A 533 -2.79 2.71 -27.94
C MET A 533 -4.07 1.86 -27.85
N VAL A 534 -4.75 1.60 -28.97
CA VAL A 534 -6.01 0.84 -29.00
C VAL A 534 -5.90 -0.41 -29.87
N TYR A 535 -5.75 -0.26 -31.19
CA TYR A 535 -6.00 -1.36 -32.12
C TYR A 535 -4.99 -2.50 -31.99
N ARG A 536 -3.67 -2.21 -31.97
CA ARG A 536 -2.65 -3.28 -31.88
C ARG A 536 -2.73 -4.06 -30.56
N VAL A 537 -3.15 -3.39 -29.46
CA VAL A 537 -3.22 -3.99 -28.12
C VAL A 537 -4.58 -4.60 -27.79
N GLN A 538 -5.58 -4.46 -28.67
CA GLN A 538 -6.94 -4.95 -28.44
C GLN A 538 -7.00 -6.42 -27.93
N PRO A 539 -6.22 -7.39 -28.44
CA PRO A 539 -6.26 -8.76 -27.92
C PRO A 539 -5.73 -8.90 -26.49
N ALA A 540 -4.76 -8.07 -26.12
CA ALA A 540 -4.25 -7.98 -24.75
C ALA A 540 -5.29 -7.33 -23.81
N THR A 541 -5.95 -6.27 -24.28
CA THR A 541 -7.07 -5.62 -23.59
C THR A 541 -8.23 -6.60 -23.35
N SER A 542 -8.64 -7.37 -24.36
CA SER A 542 -9.68 -8.40 -24.23
C SER A 542 -9.29 -9.53 -23.27
N GLN A 543 -8.02 -9.97 -23.28
CA GLN A 543 -7.55 -10.93 -22.27
C GLN A 543 -7.62 -10.36 -20.85
N PHE A 544 -7.20 -9.10 -20.66
CA PHE A 544 -7.25 -8.43 -19.36
C PHE A 544 -8.69 -8.28 -18.83
N ILE A 545 -9.62 -7.85 -19.69
CA ILE A 545 -11.06 -7.80 -19.39
C ILE A 545 -11.60 -9.19 -19.01
N SER A 546 -11.28 -10.22 -19.80
CA SER A 546 -11.64 -11.61 -19.49
C SER A 546 -10.97 -12.17 -18.21
N GLY A 547 -9.99 -11.44 -17.65
CA GLY A 547 -9.41 -11.71 -16.34
C GLY A 547 -10.12 -11.01 -15.18
N LEU A 548 -10.63 -9.79 -15.39
CA LEU A 548 -11.42 -9.05 -14.40
C LEU A 548 -12.76 -9.74 -14.09
N GLY A 549 -13.32 -10.46 -15.07
CA GLY A 549 -14.64 -11.09 -15.00
C GLY A 549 -15.72 -10.23 -15.64
N GLU A 550 -16.69 -10.87 -16.27
CA GLU A 550 -17.73 -10.20 -17.08
C GLU A 550 -18.68 -9.36 -16.21
N ASP A 551 -18.96 -9.81 -15.00
CA ASP A 551 -19.72 -9.11 -13.95
C ASP A 551 -19.06 -7.79 -13.51
N LEU A 552 -17.79 -7.84 -13.11
CA LEU A 552 -17.02 -6.67 -12.71
C LEU A 552 -16.81 -5.72 -13.89
N PHE A 553 -16.54 -6.27 -15.07
CA PHE A 553 -16.34 -5.44 -16.25
C PHE A 553 -17.64 -4.74 -16.70
N HIS A 554 -18.79 -5.41 -16.61
CA HIS A 554 -20.07 -4.76 -16.86
C HIS A 554 -20.36 -3.63 -15.85
N ASP A 555 -20.07 -3.85 -14.56
CA ASP A 555 -20.17 -2.78 -13.56
C ASP A 555 -19.20 -1.62 -13.80
N ILE A 556 -18.00 -1.88 -14.35
CA ILE A 556 -17.07 -0.83 -14.81
C ILE A 556 -17.63 -0.07 -16.02
N GLU A 557 -18.17 -0.78 -17.01
CA GLU A 557 -18.73 -0.23 -18.23
C GLU A 557 -19.95 0.66 -17.98
N GLN A 558 -20.84 0.27 -17.05
CA GLN A 558 -22.02 1.06 -16.70
C GLN A 558 -21.69 2.22 -15.74
N ASN A 559 -20.75 2.05 -14.80
CA ASN A 559 -20.45 3.02 -13.73
C ASN A 559 -19.06 3.65 -13.91
N GLN A 560 -18.74 4.11 -15.13
CA GLN A 560 -17.37 4.44 -15.56
C GLN A 560 -16.68 5.49 -14.68
N HIS A 561 -17.38 6.58 -14.32
CA HIS A 561 -16.81 7.65 -13.48
C HIS A 561 -16.45 7.13 -12.07
N THR A 562 -17.37 6.38 -11.48
CA THR A 562 -17.26 5.81 -10.12
C THR A 562 -16.17 4.74 -10.04
N THR A 563 -16.08 3.86 -11.03
CA THR A 563 -15.15 2.70 -11.03
C THR A 563 -13.76 2.99 -11.57
N ARG A 564 -13.54 4.12 -12.25
CA ARG A 564 -12.23 4.54 -12.79
C ARG A 564 -11.08 4.42 -11.78
N CYS A 565 -11.35 4.69 -10.50
CA CYS A 565 -10.41 4.60 -9.39
C CYS A 565 -9.91 3.18 -9.03
N LEU A 566 -10.50 2.13 -9.59
CA LEU A 566 -10.03 0.74 -9.41
C LEU A 566 -8.85 0.41 -10.33
N LEU A 567 -8.65 1.18 -11.42
CA LEU A 567 -7.72 0.85 -12.51
C LEU A 567 -6.89 2.04 -13.03
N VAL A 568 -7.39 3.27 -12.97
CA VAL A 568 -6.68 4.47 -13.45
C VAL A 568 -6.10 5.23 -12.27
N GLN A 569 -4.90 5.79 -12.42
CA GLN A 569 -4.32 6.65 -11.40
C GLN A 569 -5.13 7.94 -11.24
N HIS A 570 -5.52 8.28 -10.02
CA HIS A 570 -6.14 9.58 -9.70
C HIS A 570 -5.10 10.60 -9.23
N ASP A 571 -5.21 11.83 -9.71
CA ASP A 571 -4.38 12.97 -9.29
C ASP A 571 -4.74 13.51 -7.90
N ILE A 572 -5.66 12.85 -7.18
CA ILE A 572 -6.05 13.16 -5.79
C ILE A 572 -4.89 12.82 -4.85
N SER A 573 -3.90 13.71 -4.83
CA SER A 573 -2.79 13.70 -3.89
C SER A 573 -3.32 13.94 -2.48
N LEU A 574 -2.91 13.12 -1.52
CA LEU A 574 -3.26 13.29 -0.12
C LEU A 574 -2.77 14.66 0.39
N THR A 575 -3.69 15.49 0.88
CA THR A 575 -3.39 16.85 1.38
C THR A 575 -3.48 16.91 2.91
N PRO A 576 -2.87 17.91 3.58
CA PRO A 576 -3.07 18.15 5.01
C PRO A 576 -4.55 18.24 5.40
N LYS A 577 -5.34 18.99 4.61
CA LYS A 577 -6.79 19.14 4.83
C LYS A 577 -7.52 17.80 4.75
N SER A 578 -7.36 17.08 3.64
CA SER A 578 -8.06 15.80 3.46
C SER A 578 -7.60 14.72 4.45
N LEU A 579 -6.35 14.75 4.94
CA LEU A 579 -5.93 13.89 6.05
C LEU A 579 -6.60 14.28 7.37
N LYS A 580 -6.69 15.58 7.69
CA LYS A 580 -7.35 16.09 8.90
C LYS A 580 -8.85 15.81 8.94
N GLU A 581 -9.50 15.72 7.79
CA GLU A 581 -10.92 15.33 7.66
C GLU A 581 -11.17 13.82 7.94
N LEU A 582 -10.15 12.96 7.84
CA LEU A 582 -10.28 11.50 8.04
C LEU A 582 -10.20 11.06 9.51
N TYR A 583 -9.54 11.81 10.38
CA TYR A 583 -9.26 11.38 11.76
C TYR A 583 -10.11 12.09 12.83
N GLN A 584 -10.14 11.49 14.02
CA GLN A 584 -10.65 12.09 15.25
C GLN A 584 -9.63 11.92 16.37
N VAL A 585 -9.51 12.93 17.22
CA VAL A 585 -8.63 12.90 18.40
C VAL A 585 -9.44 12.44 19.63
N GLU A 586 -8.89 11.48 20.37
CA GLU A 586 -9.40 10.97 21.64
C GLU A 586 -8.71 11.73 22.78
N TYR A 587 -9.33 12.84 23.20
CA TYR A 587 -8.82 13.70 24.26
C TYR A 587 -9.18 13.21 25.66
N SER A 588 -8.33 13.53 26.64
CA SER A 588 -8.65 13.54 28.07
C SER A 588 -9.73 14.59 28.39
N PRO A 589 -10.43 14.46 29.53
CA PRO A 589 -11.45 15.43 29.95
C PRO A 589 -10.94 16.88 30.00
N GLU A 590 -11.83 17.82 29.73
CA GLU A 590 -11.55 19.26 29.75
C GLU A 590 -11.05 19.72 31.12
N GLY A 591 -10.18 20.72 31.14
CA GLY A 591 -9.53 21.23 32.35
C GLY A 591 -8.45 20.32 32.96
N SER A 592 -8.21 19.13 32.41
CA SER A 592 -7.13 18.24 32.90
C SER A 592 -5.74 18.65 32.39
N ASN A 593 -4.70 18.46 33.21
CA ASN A 593 -3.30 18.67 32.78
C ASN A 593 -2.92 17.80 31.57
N ASN A 594 -3.56 16.63 31.42
CA ASN A 594 -3.38 15.79 30.24
C ASN A 594 -3.89 16.49 28.97
N LYS A 595 -5.06 17.14 29.02
CA LYS A 595 -5.67 17.81 27.86
C LYS A 595 -4.77 18.91 27.30
N SER A 596 -4.16 19.76 28.15
CA SER A 596 -3.18 20.76 27.69
C SER A 596 -1.99 20.10 26.97
N ALA A 597 -1.39 19.08 27.58
CA ALA A 597 -0.25 18.36 27.02
C ALA A 597 -0.62 17.57 25.73
N GLU A 598 -1.89 17.20 25.54
CA GLU A 598 -2.43 16.61 24.33
C GLU A 598 -2.59 17.67 23.23
N ASP A 599 -3.07 18.87 23.55
CA ASP A 599 -3.20 19.99 22.62
C ASP A 599 -1.84 20.49 22.12
N ASP A 600 -0.83 20.60 22.99
CA ASP A 600 0.57 20.89 22.61
C ASP A 600 1.10 19.87 21.57
N THR A 601 0.74 18.60 21.78
CA THR A 601 1.14 17.48 20.90
C THR A 601 0.40 17.51 19.57
N ILE A 602 -0.89 17.88 19.56
CA ILE A 602 -1.69 18.00 18.34
C ILE A 602 -1.22 19.20 17.50
N TYR A 603 -0.83 20.31 18.13
CA TYR A 603 -0.16 21.42 17.43
C TYR A 603 1.09 20.91 16.68
N SER A 604 2.01 20.24 17.38
CA SER A 604 3.20 19.64 16.76
C SER A 604 2.89 18.60 15.68
N PHE A 605 1.83 17.82 15.84
CA PHE A 605 1.37 16.84 14.86
C PHE A 605 0.80 17.48 13.58
N GLU A 606 0.02 18.55 13.70
CA GLU A 606 -0.51 19.27 12.55
C GLU A 606 0.58 20.05 11.82
N VAL A 607 1.55 20.63 12.53
CA VAL A 607 2.78 21.19 11.93
C VAL A 607 3.59 20.11 11.20
N PHE A 608 3.65 18.89 11.73
CA PHE A 608 4.29 17.75 11.05
C PHE A 608 3.55 17.31 9.77
N ILE A 609 2.22 17.20 9.81
CA ILE A 609 1.38 16.92 8.62
C ILE A 609 1.62 17.99 7.55
N GLU A 610 1.58 19.25 7.95
CA GLU A 610 1.77 20.38 7.05
C GLU A 610 3.18 20.38 6.44
N ASN A 611 4.22 20.06 7.22
CA ASN A 611 5.60 19.89 6.72
C ASN A 611 5.75 18.68 5.78
N CYS A 612 5.04 17.58 6.01
CA CYS A 612 5.00 16.41 5.11
C CYS A 612 4.36 16.69 3.74
N SER A 613 3.73 17.87 3.55
CA SER A 613 3.17 18.33 2.26
C SER A 613 4.10 19.25 1.46
N ARG A 614 5.13 19.82 2.11
CA ARG A 614 6.04 20.81 1.51
C ARG A 614 7.09 20.11 0.63
N GLN A 615 7.77 20.87 -0.24
CA GLN A 615 8.57 20.29 -1.33
C GLN A 615 9.64 19.29 -0.84
N PRO A 616 9.85 18.16 -1.54
CA PRO A 616 10.59 17.03 -1.01
C PRO A 616 12.11 17.29 -0.98
N GLY A 617 12.64 17.57 0.21
CA GLY A 617 14.05 17.35 0.51
C GLY A 617 14.40 15.86 0.46
N THR A 618 15.66 15.53 0.16
CA THR A 618 16.13 14.14 0.09
C THR A 618 16.30 13.54 1.49
N GLY A 619 15.19 13.05 2.05
CA GLY A 619 15.14 12.37 3.36
C GLY A 619 13.78 12.49 4.06
N GLN A 620 13.02 13.54 3.79
CA GLN A 620 11.79 13.85 4.51
C GLN A 620 10.65 12.83 4.25
N VAL A 621 9.87 12.59 5.30
CA VAL A 621 8.64 11.80 5.27
C VAL A 621 7.56 12.51 4.45
N LYS A 622 6.85 11.75 3.61
CA LYS A 622 5.68 12.23 2.87
C LYS A 622 4.38 11.86 3.56
N LEU A 623 3.31 12.62 3.30
CA LEU A 623 1.94 12.30 3.78
C LEU A 623 1.49 10.85 3.46
N THR A 624 1.86 10.30 2.30
CA THR A 624 1.54 8.91 1.94
C THR A 624 2.27 7.87 2.80
N GLN A 625 3.47 8.19 3.31
CA GLN A 625 4.19 7.33 4.26
C GLN A 625 3.60 7.42 5.68
N LEU A 626 3.10 8.60 6.08
CA LEU A 626 2.33 8.74 7.31
C LEU A 626 1.01 7.94 7.25
N LEU A 627 0.31 7.98 6.11
CA LEU A 627 -0.90 7.19 5.91
C LEU A 627 -0.61 5.68 5.91
N ASP A 628 0.48 5.24 5.26
CA ASP A 628 0.86 3.82 5.23
C ASP A 628 1.30 3.31 6.62
N PHE A 629 2.03 4.12 7.38
CA PHE A 629 2.37 3.82 8.78
C PHE A 629 1.13 3.69 9.68
N TRP A 630 0.16 4.61 9.56
CA TRP A 630 -1.04 4.64 10.40
C TRP A 630 -2.03 3.53 10.02
N THR A 631 -2.29 3.35 8.73
CA THR A 631 -3.42 2.55 8.23
C THR A 631 -3.01 1.24 7.56
N GLY A 632 -1.77 1.13 7.09
CA GLY A 632 -1.30 0.06 6.21
C GLY A 632 -1.61 0.24 4.72
N ALA A 633 -2.13 1.40 4.31
CA ALA A 633 -2.33 1.79 2.91
C ALA A 633 -1.65 3.13 2.58
N ASP A 634 -0.96 3.19 1.43
CA ASP A 634 -0.25 4.38 0.93
C ASP A 634 -1.14 5.37 0.13
N CYS A 635 -2.41 5.03 -0.05
CA CYS A 635 -3.48 5.91 -0.51
C CYS A 635 -4.77 5.70 0.31
N ILE A 636 -5.71 6.64 0.23
CA ILE A 636 -7.06 6.43 0.75
C ILE A 636 -7.74 5.37 -0.12
N PRO A 637 -8.32 4.28 0.44
CA PRO A 637 -9.04 3.30 -0.36
C PRO A 637 -10.25 3.96 -1.06
N PRO A 638 -10.63 3.53 -2.28
CA PRO A 638 -11.73 4.16 -3.01
C PRO A 638 -13.09 4.17 -2.30
N CYS A 639 -13.37 3.21 -1.41
CA CYS A 639 -14.57 3.19 -0.57
C CYS A 639 -14.36 3.82 0.83
N GLY A 640 -13.26 4.55 1.03
CA GLY A 640 -12.83 5.03 2.35
C GLY A 640 -12.29 3.91 3.24
N PHE A 641 -12.00 4.25 4.50
CA PHE A 641 -11.58 3.28 5.50
C PHE A 641 -12.80 2.69 6.24
N LYS A 642 -12.90 1.35 6.34
CA LYS A 642 -14.00 0.64 7.04
C LYS A 642 -14.10 0.95 8.56
N LYS A 643 -13.16 1.72 9.12
CA LYS A 643 -13.14 2.24 10.50
C LYS A 643 -12.55 3.65 10.48
N ARG A 644 -13.04 4.55 11.34
CA ARG A 644 -12.50 5.91 11.50
C ARG A 644 -11.03 5.87 11.98
N LEU A 645 -10.21 6.80 11.51
CA LEU A 645 -8.85 6.99 12.01
C LEU A 645 -8.92 7.68 13.39
N MET A 646 -8.21 7.15 14.38
CA MET A 646 -8.16 7.70 15.74
C MET A 646 -6.75 8.16 16.09
N VAL A 647 -6.62 9.32 16.74
CA VAL A 647 -5.39 9.76 17.40
C VAL A 647 -5.62 9.68 18.91
N GLY A 648 -4.84 8.85 19.59
CA GLY A 648 -4.88 8.69 21.05
C GLY A 648 -3.49 8.87 21.65
N PHE A 649 -3.40 9.01 22.98
CA PHE A 649 -2.17 9.47 23.62
C PHE A 649 -1.59 8.51 24.65
N TYR A 650 -0.26 8.53 24.79
CA TYR A 650 0.46 7.88 25.89
C TYR A 650 1.29 8.90 26.68
N THR A 651 1.30 8.76 28.00
CA THR A 651 2.23 9.51 28.85
C THR A 651 3.63 8.92 28.68
N ALA A 652 4.63 9.77 28.44
CA ALA A 652 6.03 9.35 28.39
C ALA A 652 6.52 8.92 29.78
N VAL A 653 7.39 7.91 29.84
CA VAL A 653 7.98 7.43 31.10
C VAL A 653 9.44 7.88 31.15
N THR A 654 9.83 8.53 32.24
CA THR A 654 11.18 9.09 32.42
C THR A 654 12.26 8.02 32.19
N GLY A 655 13.22 8.33 31.31
CA GLY A 655 14.29 7.40 30.90
C GLY A 655 13.90 6.41 29.79
N VAL A 656 12.65 6.36 29.34
CA VAL A 656 12.19 5.44 28.27
C VAL A 656 11.78 6.24 27.02
N ARG A 657 12.65 6.28 26.00
CA ARG A 657 12.33 6.85 24.68
C ARG A 657 11.35 5.92 23.92
N ARG A 658 10.06 6.06 24.18
CA ARG A 658 9.00 5.43 23.39
C ARG A 658 8.65 6.32 22.19
N LEU A 659 8.75 5.77 20.98
CA LEU A 659 8.33 6.42 19.74
C LEU A 659 6.81 6.30 19.52
N PRO A 660 6.20 7.18 18.70
CA PRO A 660 4.86 7.04 18.16
C PRO A 660 4.59 5.63 17.63
N SER A 661 3.35 5.14 17.75
CA SER A 661 2.99 3.76 17.40
C SER A 661 1.61 3.68 16.74
N ALA A 662 1.51 3.00 15.61
CA ALA A 662 0.26 2.78 14.90
C ALA A 662 -0.36 1.38 15.18
N TYR A 663 -1.68 1.27 15.03
CA TYR A 663 -2.46 0.03 15.11
C TYR A 663 -3.41 -0.08 13.91
N THR A 664 -2.92 -0.66 12.82
CA THR A 664 -3.53 -0.66 11.46
C THR A 664 -4.86 -1.41 11.33
N CYS A 665 -5.26 -2.20 12.33
CA CYS A 665 -6.50 -3.00 12.34
C CYS A 665 -7.68 -2.32 13.07
N GLY A 666 -7.41 -1.21 13.76
CA GLY A 666 -8.40 -0.30 14.34
C GLY A 666 -7.89 1.13 14.23
N PRO A 667 -7.59 1.61 13.00
CA PRO A 667 -6.56 2.60 12.62
C PRO A 667 -6.27 3.69 13.67
N THR A 668 -5.50 3.35 14.70
CA THR A 668 -5.19 4.23 15.81
C THR A 668 -3.72 4.62 15.77
N LEU A 669 -3.42 5.92 15.78
CA LEU A 669 -2.10 6.49 15.96
C LEU A 669 -1.93 6.91 17.42
N SER A 670 -0.92 6.37 18.09
CA SER A 670 -0.62 6.62 19.49
C SER A 670 0.55 7.59 19.63
N LEU A 671 0.30 8.79 20.13
CA LEU A 671 1.27 9.90 20.25
C LEU A 671 1.71 10.15 21.70
N PRO A 672 2.94 10.66 21.95
CA PRO A 672 3.40 11.06 23.28
C PRO A 672 2.71 12.34 23.75
N ARG A 673 2.20 12.41 24.99
CA ARG A 673 1.73 13.68 25.59
C ARG A 673 2.91 14.63 25.87
N GLY A 674 2.66 15.93 25.70
CA GLY A 674 3.55 17.02 26.10
C GLY A 674 4.76 17.21 25.19
N VAL A 675 4.56 17.16 23.87
CA VAL A 675 5.61 17.49 22.89
C VAL A 675 5.23 18.77 22.15
N ASP A 676 5.66 19.89 22.71
CA ASP A 676 5.46 21.27 22.26
C ASP A 676 6.42 21.70 21.15
N ASP A 677 7.65 21.17 21.12
CA ASP A 677 8.64 21.39 20.04
C ASP A 677 8.30 20.57 18.77
N PRO A 678 7.93 21.22 17.64
CA PRO A 678 7.63 20.52 16.40
C PRO A 678 8.85 19.85 15.77
N ASP A 679 10.08 20.32 16.03
CA ASP A 679 11.31 19.69 15.50
C ASP A 679 11.64 18.41 16.28
N ALA A 680 11.44 18.37 17.60
CA ALA A 680 11.49 17.13 18.38
C ALA A 680 10.40 16.16 17.93
N PHE A 681 9.18 16.63 17.71
CA PHE A 681 8.08 15.81 17.21
C PHE A 681 8.37 15.22 15.83
N HIS A 682 8.82 16.04 14.87
CA HIS A 682 9.19 15.60 13.51
C HIS A 682 10.23 14.47 13.56
N ARG A 683 11.33 14.67 14.28
CA ARG A 683 12.38 13.64 14.46
C ARG A 683 11.84 12.36 15.10
N MET A 684 10.83 12.45 15.96
CA MET A 684 10.22 11.29 16.61
C MET A 684 9.27 10.51 15.68
N MET A 685 8.50 11.20 14.85
CA MET A 685 7.66 10.59 13.81
C MET A 685 8.50 10.02 12.66
N GLU A 686 9.56 10.70 12.26
CA GLU A 686 10.53 10.27 11.25
C GLU A 686 11.26 8.99 11.70
N ASP A 687 11.75 8.96 12.94
CA ASP A 687 12.30 7.73 13.55
C ASP A 687 11.26 6.59 13.59
N ALA A 688 9.99 6.88 13.87
CA ALA A 688 8.94 5.86 13.92
C ALA A 688 8.62 5.28 12.52
N ILE A 689 8.42 6.16 11.53
CA ILE A 689 7.99 5.79 10.18
C ILE A 689 9.13 5.09 9.41
N LEU A 690 10.36 5.60 9.48
CA LEU A 690 11.48 5.07 8.68
C LEU A 690 12.05 3.75 9.24
N ASN A 691 11.89 3.47 10.54
CA ASN A 691 12.39 2.24 11.16
C ASN A 691 11.33 1.12 11.30
N CYS A 692 10.05 1.38 10.99
CA CYS A 692 9.01 0.36 10.97
C CYS A 692 9.06 -0.49 9.68
N GLN A 693 9.74 -1.64 9.74
CA GLN A 693 9.67 -2.67 8.68
C GLN A 693 8.74 -3.82 9.08
N GLY A 694 7.51 -3.78 8.55
CA GLY A 694 6.48 -4.81 8.73
C GLY A 694 5.62 -4.64 9.98
N PHE A 695 4.59 -5.49 10.12
CA PHE A 695 3.73 -5.52 11.31
C PHE A 695 4.49 -6.13 12.50
N GLY A 696 4.97 -5.28 13.40
CA GLY A 696 5.59 -5.71 14.65
C GLY A 696 6.33 -4.57 15.34
N ARG A 697 6.27 -4.50 16.68
CA ARG A 697 7.13 -3.59 17.44
C ARG A 697 8.54 -4.15 17.53
N VAL A 698 9.54 -3.31 17.25
CA VAL A 698 10.98 -3.61 17.38
C VAL A 698 11.33 -3.98 18.82
#